data_AF-A0A321LVB3-F1
#
_entry.id   AF-A0A321LVB3-F1
#
_cell.length_a   1.000
_cell.length_b   1.000
_cell.length_c   1.000
_cell.angle_alpha   90.00
_cell.angle_beta   90.00
_cell.angle_gamma   90.00
#
_symmetry.space_group_name_H-M   'P 1'
#
loop_
_entity.id
_entity.type
_entity.pdbx_description
1 polymer ?
#
loop_
_entity_poly.entity_id
_entity_poly.type
_entity_poly.pdbx_seq_one_letter_code
_entity_poly.pdbx_strand_id
1 'polypeptide(L)'
;MGSSMAENHPVGFQWVMEARHKGAKVIHVDPRYTRTSAMADYWLPLRAGTDIIFLGALINYTLTHDRYFREYVVHYTNAPIILREDFRDTEDLGGIFSGWDKEKQAYSPETWLYEGAPSADSPSGEKAGHSQAGGGHGKDRGGEAGRLYKYNDDPTLQNPRCVFQVLKSHFARYTPELVERACGIPKEKFLQVADVFISASGPEKTGAICYAVGWTQHSKGPQIIRAAAILQLLLGNIGRPGGGILALRGHATIQGSTDIPTLYDILPGYLPMPFFGSDSQKLESYIKKHGSETGWWANFDRYIISLLKAWYGDAATQSNDFCFNYLPRVTGDHSHFGYWLDMADGKMEGLFVMGQNPGVGAPNAKLQRTALSKLKWLVVRDFVETETASFWKDSPEVQRGELNPKNIATEIFFLPASGHAEKDGSYTNTQRLVQFHEKAVDALGDNRSETWFVYHLGRRLKAKAAKEPTPRNAALNALTWDYNTHGKHGEPVVDEIDGEINGYRVENRTLVSGYRDLKNNGSTACGCWIYSGMMPAPDENKARKREPHGLYGHGWGYAWPSDRRILYNRASARPDGKPWSERKKLVWWDEEKKEWTGHDIPDFTKKKPPDHKPDKDARGDDALAGDKPFIMHPDGTGWIWVPSGLKDGPLPTHYEPLESISSNPLYPEVPVNPVAKKMERPDNPYAFEGGDARFPYILSTYRLTEHHTGGGMTRYLSHLAELQPELFAEISPELAAELDIQHGEYITISSARSAIEARALITARIKPLLVEGRNVHQVCVPYQFGYKGLVTGSVPNDLLAISEEPNVRIMETKALVCNVKRGRLPQGKAGLEVWKEEMRRPA
;
A
#
# COMPACT_ATOMS: atom_id res chain seq x y z
N MET A 1 -11.15 -8.10 -7.98
CA MET A 1 -10.08 -7.97 -8.99
C MET A 1 -8.80 -7.63 -8.25
N GLY A 2 -7.66 -8.20 -8.60
CA GLY A 2 -6.41 -7.98 -7.87
C GLY A 2 -6.38 -8.55 -6.44
N SER A 3 -7.25 -9.52 -6.14
CA SER A 3 -7.36 -10.21 -4.84
C SER A 3 -8.13 -11.52 -4.96
N SER A 4 -7.62 -12.59 -4.33
CA SER A 4 -8.42 -13.78 -3.99
C SER A 4 -8.89 -13.68 -2.53
N MET A 5 -9.99 -12.99 -2.31
CA MET A 5 -10.48 -12.64 -0.97
C MET A 5 -10.93 -13.86 -0.15
N ALA A 6 -11.52 -14.88 -0.79
CA ALA A 6 -11.93 -16.11 -0.09
C ALA A 6 -10.73 -16.91 0.46
N GLU A 7 -9.53 -16.70 -0.08
CA GLU A 7 -8.31 -17.37 0.39
C GLU A 7 -7.52 -16.50 1.36
N ASN A 8 -7.39 -15.20 1.05
CA ASN A 8 -6.52 -14.29 1.80
C ASN A 8 -7.23 -13.59 2.96
N HIS A 9 -8.56 -13.52 2.91
CA HIS A 9 -9.41 -12.86 3.90
C HIS A 9 -10.70 -13.67 4.12
N PRO A 10 -10.62 -14.99 4.40
CA PRO A 10 -11.76 -15.91 4.35
C PRO A 10 -12.92 -15.47 5.25
N VAL A 11 -12.62 -15.03 6.47
CA VAL A 11 -13.65 -14.54 7.41
C VAL A 11 -14.27 -13.22 6.93
N GLY A 12 -13.48 -12.34 6.29
CA GLY A 12 -14.04 -11.13 5.68
C GLY A 12 -14.95 -11.43 4.49
N PHE A 13 -14.68 -12.52 3.75
CA PHE A 13 -15.42 -12.93 2.57
C PHE A 13 -16.86 -13.38 2.88
N GLN A 14 -17.16 -13.73 4.14
CA GLN A 14 -18.54 -13.99 4.57
C GLN A 14 -19.49 -12.84 4.22
N TRP A 15 -19.03 -11.59 4.34
CA TRP A 15 -19.85 -10.40 4.04
C TRP A 15 -20.08 -10.20 2.54
N VAL A 16 -19.19 -10.72 1.69
CA VAL A 16 -19.41 -10.77 0.23
C VAL A 16 -20.51 -11.78 -0.08
N MET A 17 -20.51 -12.94 0.61
CA MET A 17 -21.56 -13.95 0.46
C MET A 17 -22.92 -13.45 0.96
N GLU A 18 -22.95 -12.76 2.10
CA GLU A 18 -24.16 -12.10 2.59
C GLU A 18 -24.71 -11.06 1.60
N ALA A 19 -23.84 -10.26 0.98
CA ALA A 19 -24.25 -9.33 -0.07
C ALA A 19 -24.81 -10.09 -1.29
N ARG A 20 -24.18 -11.20 -1.69
CA ARG A 20 -24.63 -12.04 -2.80
C ARG A 20 -26.00 -12.66 -2.55
N HIS A 21 -26.25 -13.18 -1.34
CA HIS A 21 -27.56 -13.69 -0.93
C HIS A 21 -28.65 -12.61 -0.98
N LYS A 22 -28.28 -11.34 -0.77
CA LYS A 22 -29.16 -10.17 -0.91
C LYS A 22 -29.27 -9.66 -2.36
N GLY A 23 -28.72 -10.40 -3.34
CA GLY A 23 -28.82 -10.11 -4.76
C GLY A 23 -27.65 -9.33 -5.37
N ALA A 24 -26.58 -9.06 -4.63
CA ALA A 24 -25.37 -8.48 -5.21
C ALA A 24 -24.71 -9.46 -6.20
N LYS A 25 -24.12 -8.93 -7.27
CA LYS A 25 -23.32 -9.73 -8.21
C LYS A 25 -21.85 -9.71 -7.79
N VAL A 26 -21.23 -10.88 -7.77
CA VAL A 26 -19.81 -11.05 -7.44
C VAL A 26 -19.04 -11.30 -8.72
N ILE A 27 -18.10 -10.40 -9.03
CA ILE A 27 -17.24 -10.47 -10.21
C ILE A 27 -15.80 -10.71 -9.75
N HIS A 28 -15.17 -11.77 -10.26
CA HIS A 28 -13.78 -12.08 -9.99
C HIS A 28 -12.96 -12.03 -11.28
N VAL A 29 -12.15 -10.98 -11.41
CA VAL A 29 -11.16 -10.82 -12.48
C VAL A 29 -9.80 -11.18 -11.89
N ASP A 30 -9.24 -12.31 -12.33
CA ASP A 30 -7.99 -12.89 -11.83
C ASP A 30 -7.44 -13.86 -12.90
N PRO A 31 -6.11 -13.94 -13.11
CA PRO A 31 -5.50 -14.90 -14.03
C PRO A 31 -5.89 -16.36 -13.78
N ARG A 32 -6.35 -16.68 -12.56
CA ARG A 32 -6.69 -18.04 -12.12
C ARG A 32 -8.14 -18.13 -11.67
N TYR A 33 -8.73 -19.31 -11.87
CA TYR A 33 -9.95 -19.71 -11.19
C TYR A 33 -9.60 -20.16 -9.77
N THR A 34 -9.88 -19.28 -8.81
CA THR A 34 -9.57 -19.43 -7.40
C THR A 34 -10.77 -19.92 -6.58
N ARG A 35 -10.57 -20.13 -5.26
CA ARG A 35 -11.70 -20.36 -4.33
C ARG A 35 -12.67 -19.17 -4.28
N THR A 36 -12.19 -17.96 -4.59
CA THR A 36 -13.05 -16.77 -4.77
C THR A 36 -13.88 -16.90 -6.06
N SER A 37 -13.29 -17.41 -7.13
CA SER A 37 -13.98 -17.62 -8.42
C SER A 37 -15.10 -18.63 -8.30
N ALA A 38 -14.90 -19.68 -7.49
CA ALA A 38 -15.90 -20.70 -7.20
C ALA A 38 -17.20 -20.13 -6.60
N MET A 39 -17.11 -18.97 -5.94
CA MET A 39 -18.24 -18.29 -5.31
C MET A 39 -18.72 -17.07 -6.11
N ALA A 40 -18.06 -16.74 -7.21
CA ALA A 40 -18.38 -15.59 -8.05
C ALA A 40 -19.45 -15.93 -9.09
N ASP A 41 -20.26 -14.94 -9.47
CA ASP A 41 -21.21 -15.08 -10.58
C ASP A 41 -20.49 -14.99 -11.93
N TYR A 42 -19.36 -14.25 -11.97
CA TYR A 42 -18.52 -14.10 -13.14
C TYR A 42 -17.05 -14.28 -12.78
N TRP A 43 -16.35 -15.09 -13.57
CA TRP A 43 -14.89 -15.14 -13.59
C TRP A 43 -14.36 -14.73 -14.97
N LEU A 44 -13.34 -13.88 -14.98
CA LEU A 44 -12.67 -13.43 -16.20
C LEU A 44 -11.16 -13.69 -16.03
N PRO A 45 -10.58 -14.60 -16.85
CA PRO A 45 -9.15 -14.87 -16.81
C PRO A 45 -8.39 -13.72 -17.48
N LEU A 46 -7.72 -12.91 -16.65
CA LEU A 46 -6.95 -11.75 -17.10
C LEU A 46 -5.49 -12.14 -17.35
N ARG A 47 -4.85 -11.58 -18.40
CA ARG A 47 -3.38 -11.59 -18.51
C ARG A 47 -2.77 -10.74 -17.39
N ALA A 48 -1.92 -11.34 -16.56
CA ALA A 48 -1.29 -10.62 -15.45
C ALA A 48 -0.58 -9.33 -15.94
N GLY A 49 -0.86 -8.19 -15.28
CA GLY A 49 -0.26 -6.90 -15.62
C GLY A 49 -1.04 -6.03 -16.61
N THR A 50 -2.26 -6.42 -16.99
CA THR A 50 -3.14 -5.68 -17.93
C THR A 50 -4.34 -4.99 -17.28
N ASP A 51 -4.34 -4.88 -15.95
CA ASP A 51 -5.45 -4.34 -15.17
C ASP A 51 -5.87 -2.92 -15.57
N ILE A 52 -4.93 -2.06 -16.00
CA ILE A 52 -5.24 -0.70 -16.48
C ILE A 52 -6.06 -0.76 -17.77
N ILE A 53 -5.78 -1.70 -18.69
CA ILE A 53 -6.58 -1.85 -19.91
C ILE A 53 -8.03 -2.19 -19.55
N PHE A 54 -8.22 -3.16 -18.66
CA PHE A 54 -9.55 -3.58 -18.22
C PHE A 54 -10.32 -2.46 -17.50
N LEU A 55 -9.69 -1.79 -16.53
CA LEU A 55 -10.32 -0.70 -15.77
C LEU A 55 -10.54 0.54 -16.65
N GLY A 56 -9.58 0.87 -17.51
CA GLY A 56 -9.69 1.94 -18.50
C GLY A 56 -10.85 1.71 -19.46
N ALA A 57 -11.08 0.46 -19.88
CA ALA A 57 -12.23 0.12 -20.71
C ALA A 57 -13.56 0.25 -19.96
N LEU A 58 -13.61 -0.04 -18.65
CA LEU A 58 -14.80 0.24 -17.83
C LEU A 58 -15.05 1.75 -17.69
N ILE A 59 -14.00 2.55 -17.54
CA ILE A 59 -14.10 4.02 -17.52
C ILE A 59 -14.63 4.52 -18.86
N ASN A 60 -14.01 4.12 -19.97
CA ASN A 60 -14.44 4.46 -21.32
C ASN A 60 -15.90 4.07 -21.57
N TYR A 61 -16.30 2.85 -21.21
CA TYR A 61 -17.67 2.37 -21.35
C TYR A 61 -18.66 3.20 -20.52
N THR A 62 -18.29 3.56 -19.29
CA THR A 62 -19.09 4.44 -18.42
C THR A 62 -19.31 5.81 -19.04
N LEU A 63 -18.26 6.41 -19.61
CA LEU A 63 -18.28 7.76 -20.19
C LEU A 63 -19.00 7.82 -21.54
N THR A 64 -18.83 6.80 -22.39
CA THR A 64 -19.41 6.75 -23.74
C THR A 64 -20.90 6.38 -23.75
N HIS A 65 -21.39 5.77 -22.67
CA HIS A 65 -22.81 5.39 -22.50
C HIS A 65 -23.54 6.29 -21.49
N ASP A 66 -22.94 7.40 -21.06
CA ASP A 66 -23.49 8.34 -20.09
C ASP A 66 -24.02 7.67 -18.80
N ARG A 67 -23.27 6.67 -18.31
CA ARG A 67 -23.62 5.88 -17.11
C ARG A 67 -22.93 6.36 -15.83
N TYR A 68 -22.37 7.56 -15.81
CA TYR A 68 -21.80 8.17 -14.61
C TYR A 68 -22.88 8.90 -13.79
N PHE A 69 -22.68 9.00 -12.47
CA PHE A 69 -23.59 9.72 -11.59
C PHE A 69 -23.29 11.22 -11.63
N ARG A 70 -23.85 11.92 -12.64
CA ARG A 70 -23.53 13.31 -12.96
C ARG A 70 -23.56 14.27 -11.77
N GLU A 71 -24.59 14.25 -10.93
CA GLU A 71 -24.70 15.16 -9.77
C GLU A 71 -23.53 14.93 -8.78
N TYR A 72 -23.22 13.66 -8.48
CA TYR A 72 -22.05 13.32 -7.66
C TYR A 72 -20.74 13.80 -8.31
N VAL A 73 -20.55 13.53 -9.60
CA VAL A 73 -19.33 13.88 -10.34
C VAL A 73 -19.10 15.39 -10.36
N VAL A 74 -20.12 16.17 -10.69
CA VAL A 74 -20.01 17.65 -10.78
C VAL A 74 -19.73 18.26 -9.42
N HIS A 75 -20.40 17.82 -8.36
CA HIS A 75 -20.28 18.48 -7.06
C HIS A 75 -19.10 18.01 -6.22
N TYR A 76 -18.77 16.72 -6.27
CA TYR A 76 -17.84 16.07 -5.33
C TYR A 76 -16.50 15.68 -5.94
N THR A 77 -16.27 15.96 -7.22
CA THR A 77 -14.99 15.68 -7.87
C THR A 77 -14.43 16.93 -8.54
N ASN A 78 -13.18 16.86 -8.99
CA ASN A 78 -12.56 17.92 -9.78
C ASN A 78 -12.87 17.81 -11.29
N ALA A 79 -13.86 17.00 -11.71
CA ALA A 79 -14.27 16.87 -13.11
C ALA A 79 -14.56 18.20 -13.84
N PRO A 80 -15.18 19.21 -13.20
CA PRO A 80 -15.45 20.49 -13.86
C PRO A 80 -14.22 21.38 -14.07
N ILE A 81 -13.12 21.16 -13.34
CA ILE A 81 -11.98 22.08 -13.32
C ILE A 81 -11.29 22.11 -14.68
N ILE A 82 -10.94 23.31 -15.16
CA ILE A 82 -10.27 23.53 -16.44
C ILE A 82 -8.74 23.39 -16.24
N LEU A 83 -8.11 22.58 -17.10
CA LEU A 83 -6.68 22.35 -17.12
C LEU A 83 -5.96 23.43 -17.95
N ARG A 84 -4.65 23.61 -17.68
CA ARG A 84 -3.81 24.53 -18.46
C ARG A 84 -3.75 24.13 -19.94
N GLU A 85 -3.51 25.12 -20.79
CA GLU A 85 -3.41 24.94 -22.24
C GLU A 85 -2.18 24.16 -22.70
N ASP A 86 -1.11 24.21 -21.91
CA ASP A 86 0.19 23.61 -22.20
C ASP A 86 0.26 22.13 -21.81
N PHE A 87 -0.79 21.57 -21.19
CA PHE A 87 -0.90 20.13 -20.96
C PHE A 87 -0.95 19.35 -22.28
N ARG A 88 -0.20 18.26 -22.36
CA ARG A 88 -0.31 17.24 -23.42
C ARG A 88 -0.38 15.85 -22.83
N ASP A 89 -1.28 15.06 -23.38
CA ASP A 89 -1.58 13.70 -22.90
C ASP A 89 -0.59 12.67 -23.48
N THR A 90 -0.58 11.46 -22.90
CA THR A 90 0.10 10.29 -23.48
C THR A 90 -0.44 9.95 -24.87
N GLU A 91 -1.70 10.28 -25.13
CA GLU A 91 -2.34 10.20 -26.45
C GLU A 91 -1.68 11.13 -27.48
N ASP A 92 -1.20 12.30 -27.06
CA ASP A 92 -0.61 13.31 -27.94
C ASP A 92 0.89 13.06 -28.19
N LEU A 93 1.59 12.49 -27.21
CA LEU A 93 3.05 12.37 -27.21
C LEU A 93 3.55 10.91 -27.26
N GLY A 94 2.68 9.95 -27.59
CA GLY A 94 3.10 8.57 -27.83
C GLY A 94 3.53 7.82 -26.57
N GLY A 95 2.81 7.99 -25.46
CA GLY A 95 3.03 7.21 -24.23
C GLY A 95 3.75 7.96 -23.12
N ILE A 96 3.97 9.26 -23.26
CA ILE A 96 4.50 10.14 -22.21
C ILE A 96 3.61 11.38 -22.03
N PHE A 97 3.53 11.93 -20.83
CA PHE A 97 2.83 13.21 -20.61
C PHE A 97 3.72 14.41 -20.96
N SER A 98 3.15 15.61 -21.07
CA SER A 98 3.94 16.85 -21.06
C SER A 98 4.80 16.95 -19.80
N GLY A 99 6.00 17.53 -19.93
CA GLY A 99 6.96 17.69 -18.84
C GLY A 99 7.99 16.56 -18.68
N TRP A 100 8.05 15.59 -19.60
CA TRP A 100 9.04 14.51 -19.58
C TRP A 100 10.49 15.02 -19.76
N ASP A 101 11.36 14.71 -18.81
CA ASP A 101 12.81 14.90 -18.91
C ASP A 101 13.48 13.54 -19.09
N LYS A 102 14.01 13.30 -20.30
CA LYS A 102 14.63 12.03 -20.68
C LYS A 102 15.92 11.74 -19.91
N GLU A 103 16.70 12.77 -19.56
CA GLU A 103 17.96 12.59 -18.85
C GLU A 103 17.73 12.25 -17.38
N LYS A 104 16.73 12.90 -16.76
CA LYS A 104 16.36 12.63 -15.37
C LYS A 104 15.43 11.43 -15.20
N GLN A 105 14.84 10.95 -16.30
CA GLN A 105 13.78 9.95 -16.31
C GLN A 105 12.64 10.31 -15.34
N ALA A 106 12.20 11.57 -15.39
CA ALA A 106 11.22 12.12 -14.48
C ALA A 106 10.36 13.18 -15.18
N TYR A 107 9.16 13.41 -14.66
CA TYR A 107 8.30 14.49 -15.13
C TYR A 107 8.45 15.76 -14.28
N SER A 108 8.38 16.91 -14.96
CA SER A 108 7.93 18.16 -14.34
C SER A 108 6.40 18.22 -14.39
N PRO A 109 5.70 18.30 -13.24
CA PRO A 109 4.25 18.29 -13.21
C PRO A 109 3.60 19.67 -13.46
N GLU A 110 4.38 20.70 -13.80
CA GLU A 110 3.90 22.08 -13.97
C GLU A 110 2.72 22.18 -14.97
N THR A 111 2.83 21.50 -16.11
CA THR A 111 1.78 21.48 -17.14
C THR A 111 0.53 20.71 -16.70
N TRP A 112 0.58 19.96 -15.59
CA TRP A 112 -0.55 19.17 -15.09
C TRP A 112 -1.45 19.96 -14.14
N LEU A 113 -1.12 21.23 -13.88
CA LEU A 113 -1.87 22.08 -12.98
C LEU A 113 -3.16 22.60 -13.63
N TYR A 114 -4.00 23.22 -12.80
CA TYR A 114 -5.24 23.84 -13.23
C TYR A 114 -4.99 25.20 -13.92
N GLU A 115 -5.91 25.61 -14.79
CA GLU A 115 -5.87 26.92 -15.44
C GLU A 115 -5.86 28.05 -14.40
N GLY A 116 -4.87 28.94 -14.47
CA GLY A 116 -4.66 30.00 -13.50
C GLY A 116 -3.72 29.64 -12.35
N ALA A 117 -3.20 28.40 -12.29
CA ALA A 117 -2.13 28.06 -11.37
C ALA A 117 -0.81 28.78 -11.76
N PRO A 118 0.00 29.24 -10.78
CA PRO A 118 1.29 29.86 -11.03
C PRO A 118 2.21 28.98 -11.89
N SER A 119 3.02 29.58 -12.75
CA SER A 119 4.15 28.90 -13.42
C SER A 119 5.43 29.08 -12.61
N ALA A 120 6.47 28.28 -12.92
CA ALA A 120 7.78 28.37 -12.27
C ALA A 120 8.43 29.77 -12.41
N ASP A 121 8.05 30.52 -13.44
CA ASP A 121 8.50 31.89 -13.71
C ASP A 121 7.62 32.98 -13.04
N SER A 122 6.66 32.59 -12.20
CA SER A 122 5.75 33.54 -11.55
C SER A 122 6.49 34.48 -10.58
N PRO A 123 6.28 35.81 -10.68
CA PRO A 123 6.89 36.79 -9.77
C PRO A 123 6.39 36.68 -8.32
N SER A 124 5.39 35.82 -8.04
CA SER A 124 4.91 35.52 -6.68
C SER A 124 5.89 34.69 -5.83
N GLY A 125 6.90 34.06 -6.45
CA GLY A 125 7.81 33.14 -5.76
C GLY A 125 7.18 31.80 -5.36
N GLU A 126 5.94 31.54 -5.80
CA GLU A 126 5.26 30.24 -5.70
C GLU A 126 5.86 29.29 -6.75
N LYS A 127 6.21 28.06 -6.35
CA LYS A 127 6.86 27.07 -7.24
C LYS A 127 5.82 26.10 -7.80
N ALA A 128 5.55 26.19 -9.10
CA ALA A 128 4.66 25.28 -9.81
C ALA A 128 4.96 23.80 -9.52
N GLY A 129 3.92 23.04 -9.23
CA GLY A 129 3.97 21.59 -9.09
C GLY A 129 4.20 21.11 -7.66
N HIS A 130 4.75 19.90 -7.54
CA HIS A 130 4.91 19.22 -6.25
C HIS A 130 6.33 19.39 -5.77
N SER A 131 6.51 19.54 -4.46
CA SER A 131 7.85 19.36 -3.91
C SER A 131 8.31 17.94 -4.22
N GLN A 132 9.54 17.79 -4.75
CA GLN A 132 10.21 16.50 -4.90
C GLN A 132 10.44 15.91 -3.49
N ALA A 133 9.40 15.31 -2.90
CA ALA A 133 9.53 14.54 -1.69
C ALA A 133 10.31 13.27 -2.05
N GLY A 134 11.48 13.08 -1.42
CA GLY A 134 12.35 11.92 -1.70
C GLY A 134 11.79 10.59 -1.17
N GLY A 135 10.72 10.65 -0.38
CA GLY A 135 10.01 9.52 0.22
C GLY A 135 8.99 8.88 -0.72
N GLY A 136 8.63 7.63 -0.44
CA GLY A 136 7.52 6.94 -1.11
C GLY A 136 6.15 7.22 -0.48
N HIS A 137 6.11 7.58 0.81
CA HIS A 137 4.92 7.78 1.62
C HIS A 137 4.72 9.24 2.06
N GLY A 138 5.79 10.05 2.09
CA GLY A 138 5.70 11.50 2.24
C GLY A 138 5.10 12.14 0.98
N LYS A 139 3.83 12.53 1.04
CA LYS A 139 3.12 13.09 -0.12
C LYS A 139 3.07 14.61 -0.06
N ASP A 140 3.21 15.24 -1.22
CA ASP A 140 2.63 16.56 -1.45
C ASP A 140 1.12 16.49 -1.20
N ARG A 141 0.60 17.41 -0.41
CA ARG A 141 -0.79 17.45 0.05
C ARG A 141 -1.64 18.40 -0.78
N GLY A 142 -1.25 18.60 -2.04
CA GLY A 142 -1.92 19.47 -2.99
C GLY A 142 -1.68 20.94 -2.74
N GLY A 143 -0.46 21.31 -2.33
CA GLY A 143 -0.10 22.67 -1.91
C GLY A 143 -0.68 23.77 -2.81
N GLU A 144 -0.66 23.57 -4.13
CA GLU A 144 -1.18 24.52 -5.11
C GLU A 144 -2.68 24.33 -5.43
N ALA A 145 -3.25 23.13 -5.31
CA ALA A 145 -4.71 22.90 -5.45
C ALA A 145 -5.55 23.51 -4.30
N GLY A 146 -4.88 24.15 -3.33
CA GLY A 146 -5.38 24.86 -2.14
C GLY A 146 -6.74 25.55 -2.24
N ARG A 147 -6.97 26.26 -3.33
CA ARG A 147 -8.01 27.29 -3.42
C ARG A 147 -8.81 27.17 -4.71
N LEU A 148 -9.74 26.21 -4.79
CA LEU A 148 -10.58 25.98 -5.98
C LEU A 148 -11.27 27.24 -6.52
N TYR A 149 -11.67 28.17 -5.65
CA TYR A 149 -12.31 29.42 -6.09
C TYR A 149 -11.42 30.29 -6.98
N LYS A 150 -10.11 29.99 -7.05
CA LYS A 150 -9.16 30.66 -7.94
C LYS A 150 -9.07 30.02 -9.32
N TYR A 151 -9.61 28.82 -9.50
CA TYR A 151 -9.51 28.06 -10.75
C TYR A 151 -10.81 28.11 -11.52
N ASN A 152 -10.69 28.23 -12.84
CA ASN A 152 -11.85 28.21 -13.71
C ASN A 152 -12.44 26.80 -13.76
N ASP A 153 -13.76 26.71 -13.74
CA ASP A 153 -14.50 25.46 -13.84
C ASP A 153 -15.63 25.56 -14.86
N ASP A 154 -16.07 24.40 -15.33
CA ASP A 154 -17.23 24.26 -16.21
C ASP A 154 -18.15 23.14 -15.69
N PRO A 155 -19.17 23.49 -14.88
CA PRO A 155 -20.13 22.51 -14.35
C PRO A 155 -21.04 21.89 -15.44
N THR A 156 -21.02 22.42 -16.67
CA THR A 156 -21.69 21.79 -17.82
C THR A 156 -20.91 20.57 -18.34
N LEU A 157 -19.62 20.48 -18.00
CA LEU A 157 -18.66 19.47 -18.44
C LEU A 157 -18.42 19.48 -19.97
N GLN A 158 -18.57 20.61 -20.64
CA GLN A 158 -18.45 20.72 -22.10
C GLN A 158 -17.13 21.35 -22.56
N ASN A 159 -16.45 22.11 -21.72
CA ASN A 159 -15.17 22.72 -22.03
C ASN A 159 -14.15 21.62 -22.39
N PRO A 160 -13.49 21.68 -23.56
CA PRO A 160 -12.61 20.61 -24.01
C PRO A 160 -11.40 20.37 -23.09
N ARG A 161 -11.03 21.36 -22.27
CA ARG A 161 -9.93 21.26 -21.30
C ARG A 161 -10.40 21.00 -19.87
N CYS A 162 -11.70 20.83 -19.62
CA CYS A 162 -12.11 20.37 -18.29
C CYS A 162 -11.65 18.93 -18.08
N VAL A 163 -11.35 18.58 -16.82
CA VAL A 163 -10.88 17.23 -16.43
C VAL A 163 -11.76 16.12 -17.01
N PHE A 164 -13.09 16.33 -17.05
CA PHE A 164 -14.02 15.37 -17.62
C PHE A 164 -13.78 15.07 -19.11
N GLN A 165 -13.59 16.12 -19.94
CA GLN A 165 -13.36 15.93 -21.37
C GLN A 165 -11.97 15.37 -21.67
N VAL A 166 -10.96 15.79 -20.92
CA VAL A 166 -9.61 15.21 -21.02
C VAL A 166 -9.61 13.74 -20.62
N LEU A 167 -10.30 13.36 -19.54
CA LEU A 167 -10.48 11.96 -19.15
C LEU A 167 -11.16 11.13 -20.25
N LYS A 168 -12.20 11.70 -20.88
CA LYS A 168 -12.92 11.03 -21.97
C LYS A 168 -12.02 10.81 -23.19
N SER A 169 -11.18 11.79 -23.53
CA SER A 169 -10.19 11.66 -24.60
C SER A 169 -9.13 10.61 -24.26
N HIS A 170 -8.57 10.67 -23.04
CA HIS A 170 -7.52 9.77 -22.56
C HIS A 170 -7.90 8.28 -22.66
N PHE A 171 -9.12 7.95 -22.23
CA PHE A 171 -9.59 6.55 -22.21
C PHE A 171 -10.25 6.11 -23.54
N ALA A 172 -10.31 6.95 -24.57
CA ALA A 172 -11.03 6.63 -25.81
C ALA A 172 -10.52 5.35 -26.51
N ARG A 173 -9.20 5.09 -26.48
CA ARG A 173 -8.60 3.87 -27.07
C ARG A 173 -8.77 2.60 -26.23
N TYR A 174 -9.27 2.72 -25.00
CA TYR A 174 -9.50 1.59 -24.11
C TYR A 174 -10.85 0.96 -24.44
N THR A 175 -10.91 0.21 -25.54
CA THR A 175 -12.16 -0.38 -26.04
C THR A 175 -12.30 -1.86 -25.61
N PRO A 176 -13.51 -2.43 -25.68
CA PRO A 176 -13.72 -3.87 -25.49
C PRO A 176 -12.84 -4.74 -26.41
N GLU A 177 -12.54 -4.29 -27.63
CA GLU A 177 -11.63 -4.97 -28.56
C GLU A 177 -10.18 -4.94 -28.08
N LEU A 178 -9.73 -3.84 -27.46
CA LEU A 178 -8.42 -3.80 -26.83
C LEU A 178 -8.35 -4.76 -25.64
N VAL A 179 -9.42 -4.85 -24.84
CA VAL A 179 -9.50 -5.82 -23.74
C VAL A 179 -9.34 -7.25 -24.27
N GLU A 180 -10.03 -7.61 -25.34
CA GLU A 180 -9.90 -8.93 -25.95
C GLU A 180 -8.48 -9.20 -26.46
N ARG A 181 -7.94 -8.29 -27.26
CA ARG A 181 -6.63 -8.46 -27.88
C ARG A 181 -5.47 -8.49 -26.89
N ALA A 182 -5.50 -7.63 -25.86
CA ALA A 182 -4.37 -7.42 -24.97
C ALA A 182 -4.49 -8.14 -23.62
N CYS A 183 -5.71 -8.29 -23.10
CA CYS A 183 -5.95 -8.98 -21.83
C CYS A 183 -6.32 -10.46 -22.01
N GLY A 184 -6.75 -10.87 -23.22
CA GLY A 184 -7.24 -12.22 -23.51
C GLY A 184 -8.66 -12.50 -23.02
N ILE A 185 -9.42 -11.46 -22.65
CA ILE A 185 -10.80 -11.58 -22.17
C ILE A 185 -11.77 -11.36 -23.34
N PRO A 186 -12.61 -12.34 -23.71
CA PRO A 186 -13.56 -12.19 -24.82
C PRO A 186 -14.41 -10.93 -24.69
N LYS A 187 -14.57 -10.20 -25.79
CA LYS A 187 -15.30 -8.91 -25.83
C LYS A 187 -16.69 -9.01 -25.21
N GLU A 188 -17.44 -10.05 -25.55
CA GLU A 188 -18.82 -10.25 -25.07
C GLU A 188 -18.86 -10.47 -23.55
N LYS A 189 -17.84 -11.15 -23.01
CA LYS A 189 -17.71 -11.37 -21.56
C LYS A 189 -17.38 -10.07 -20.83
N PHE A 190 -16.50 -9.24 -21.41
CA PHE A 190 -16.22 -7.92 -20.87
C PHE A 190 -17.50 -7.06 -20.83
N LEU A 191 -18.23 -6.97 -21.94
CA LEU A 191 -19.47 -6.17 -22.04
C LEU A 191 -20.51 -6.60 -21.01
N GLN A 192 -20.73 -7.90 -20.85
CA GLN A 192 -21.65 -8.45 -19.84
C GLN A 192 -21.29 -7.99 -18.42
N VAL A 193 -20.00 -7.98 -18.08
CA VAL A 193 -19.51 -7.58 -16.76
C VAL A 193 -19.52 -6.06 -16.59
N ALA A 194 -19.21 -5.32 -17.64
CA ALA A 194 -19.28 -3.86 -17.66
C ALA A 194 -20.70 -3.39 -17.32
N ASP A 195 -21.72 -3.93 -17.99
CA ASP A 195 -23.13 -3.63 -17.71
C ASP A 195 -23.50 -3.92 -16.26
N VAL A 196 -23.10 -5.09 -15.74
CA VAL A 196 -23.41 -5.49 -14.37
C VAL A 196 -22.78 -4.52 -13.37
N PHE A 197 -21.49 -4.22 -13.49
CA PHE A 197 -20.78 -3.39 -12.52
C PHE A 197 -21.23 -1.92 -12.60
N ILE A 198 -21.38 -1.38 -13.81
CA ILE A 198 -21.74 0.03 -14.04
C ILE A 198 -23.22 0.28 -13.71
N SER A 199 -24.08 -0.76 -13.70
CA SER A 199 -25.45 -0.66 -13.17
C SER A 199 -25.53 -0.21 -11.70
N ALA A 200 -24.38 -0.19 -11.00
CA ALA A 200 -24.26 0.34 -9.66
C ALA A 200 -24.05 1.86 -9.59
N SER A 201 -24.14 2.57 -10.72
CA SER A 201 -24.16 4.04 -10.77
C SER A 201 -25.47 4.62 -10.24
N GLY A 202 -25.40 5.83 -9.67
CA GLY A 202 -26.56 6.60 -9.24
C GLY A 202 -26.94 6.43 -7.75
N PRO A 203 -28.10 6.96 -7.34
CA PRO A 203 -28.45 7.11 -5.91
C PRO A 203 -28.87 5.81 -5.21
N GLU A 204 -29.39 4.81 -5.94
CA GLU A 204 -30.03 3.63 -5.34
C GLU A 204 -29.11 2.42 -5.17
N LYS A 205 -28.01 2.36 -5.92
CA LYS A 205 -27.09 1.23 -5.95
C LYS A 205 -25.67 1.70 -5.65
N THR A 206 -24.85 0.74 -5.24
CA THR A 206 -23.43 0.93 -4.99
C THR A 206 -22.67 -0.32 -5.38
N GLY A 207 -21.47 -0.15 -5.95
CA GLY A 207 -20.52 -1.22 -6.21
C GLY A 207 -19.27 -1.01 -5.37
N ALA A 208 -18.64 -2.08 -4.90
CA ALA A 208 -17.38 -2.02 -4.18
C ALA A 208 -16.29 -2.76 -4.97
N ILE A 209 -15.06 -2.21 -4.94
CA ILE A 209 -13.89 -2.86 -5.53
C ILE A 209 -13.02 -3.37 -4.40
N CYS A 210 -12.89 -4.69 -4.29
CA CYS A 210 -11.97 -5.35 -3.36
C CYS A 210 -10.67 -5.72 -4.09
N TYR A 211 -9.53 -5.23 -3.59
CA TYR A 211 -8.20 -5.54 -4.13
C TYR A 211 -7.15 -5.67 -3.03
N ALA A 212 -6.00 -6.27 -3.35
CA ALA A 212 -4.84 -6.37 -2.47
C ALA A 212 -3.56 -6.35 -3.32
N VAL A 213 -2.65 -7.32 -3.09
CA VAL A 213 -1.35 -7.34 -3.76
C VAL A 213 -1.38 -7.60 -5.26
N GLY A 214 -2.50 -8.12 -5.79
CA GLY A 214 -2.66 -8.34 -7.23
C GLY A 214 -2.66 -7.04 -8.04
N TRP A 215 -2.84 -5.88 -7.39
CA TRP A 215 -2.67 -4.56 -8.02
C TRP A 215 -1.45 -3.81 -7.50
N THR A 216 -1.10 -3.94 -6.23
CA THR A 216 -0.02 -3.12 -5.66
C THR A 216 1.37 -3.55 -6.09
N GLN A 217 1.57 -4.81 -6.47
CA GLN A 217 2.89 -5.38 -6.78
C GLN A 217 3.20 -5.36 -8.28
N HIS A 218 3.12 -4.16 -8.86
CA HIS A 218 3.40 -3.83 -10.25
C HIS A 218 4.20 -2.52 -10.33
N SER A 219 4.97 -2.35 -11.40
CA SER A 219 5.69 -1.10 -11.76
C SER A 219 4.79 0.13 -11.97
N LYS A 220 3.47 -0.07 -11.94
CA LYS A 220 2.41 0.92 -12.11
C LYS A 220 1.26 0.74 -11.11
N GLY A 221 1.55 0.13 -9.95
CA GLY A 221 0.53 -0.27 -8.96
C GLY A 221 -0.40 0.87 -8.51
N PRO A 222 0.12 2.04 -8.12
CA PRO A 222 -0.70 3.21 -7.80
C PRO A 222 -1.63 3.63 -8.94
N GLN A 223 -1.20 3.55 -10.20
CA GLN A 223 -2.02 3.89 -11.35
C GLN A 223 -3.16 2.89 -11.60
N ILE A 224 -2.95 1.59 -11.35
CA ILE A 224 -4.04 0.59 -11.36
C ILE A 224 -5.12 0.98 -10.33
N ILE A 225 -4.71 1.33 -9.12
CA ILE A 225 -5.62 1.71 -8.02
C ILE A 225 -6.33 3.02 -8.37
N ARG A 226 -5.64 3.97 -9.00
CA ARG A 226 -6.19 5.24 -9.48
C ARG A 226 -7.28 5.02 -10.53
N ALA A 227 -7.11 4.09 -11.47
CA ALA A 227 -8.17 3.76 -12.44
C ALA A 227 -9.43 3.25 -11.73
N ALA A 228 -9.28 2.37 -10.73
CA ALA A 228 -10.40 1.93 -9.90
C ALA A 228 -11.05 3.07 -9.11
N ALA A 229 -10.25 4.00 -8.59
CA ALA A 229 -10.75 5.17 -7.87
C ALA A 229 -11.54 6.13 -8.76
N ILE A 230 -11.03 6.41 -9.96
CA ILE A 230 -11.75 7.19 -10.97
C ILE A 230 -13.09 6.55 -11.29
N LEU A 231 -13.12 5.24 -11.58
CA LEU A 231 -14.36 4.53 -11.84
C LEU A 231 -15.36 4.65 -10.68
N GLN A 232 -14.90 4.45 -9.44
CA GLN A 232 -15.77 4.57 -8.27
C GLN A 232 -16.27 6.00 -8.03
N LEU A 233 -15.50 7.04 -8.37
CA LEU A 233 -15.95 8.44 -8.33
C LEU A 233 -16.98 8.73 -9.42
N LEU A 234 -16.78 8.22 -10.65
CA LEU A 234 -17.73 8.35 -11.74
C LEU A 234 -19.07 7.71 -11.43
N LEU A 235 -19.07 6.53 -10.79
CA LEU A 235 -20.29 5.83 -10.37
C LEU A 235 -20.92 6.43 -9.09
N GLY A 236 -20.19 7.33 -8.41
CA GLY A 236 -20.61 7.94 -7.15
C GLY A 236 -20.65 6.95 -5.99
N ASN A 237 -19.72 5.98 -5.94
CA ASN A 237 -19.70 4.89 -4.95
C ASN A 237 -18.88 5.19 -3.68
N ILE A 238 -18.07 6.26 -3.67
CA ILE A 238 -17.20 6.60 -2.53
C ILE A 238 -18.05 7.21 -1.40
N GLY A 239 -17.74 6.85 -0.14
CA GLY A 239 -18.44 7.34 1.05
C GLY A 239 -19.83 6.75 1.28
N ARG A 240 -20.30 5.82 0.44
CA ARG A 240 -21.66 5.27 0.49
C ARG A 240 -21.71 3.80 0.94
N PRO A 241 -22.77 3.36 1.65
CA PRO A 241 -22.89 2.00 2.15
C PRO A 241 -22.87 0.92 1.04
N GLY A 242 -21.94 -0.03 1.15
CA GLY A 242 -21.74 -1.10 0.16
C GLY A 242 -21.01 -0.64 -1.11
N GLY A 243 -20.44 0.58 -1.09
CA GLY A 243 -19.58 1.12 -2.13
C GLY A 243 -18.10 1.14 -1.73
N GLY A 244 -17.36 2.09 -2.29
CA GLY A 244 -15.99 2.38 -1.89
C GLY A 244 -14.93 1.47 -2.50
N ILE A 245 -13.70 1.68 -2.05
CA ILE A 245 -12.54 0.89 -2.42
C ILE A 245 -12.09 0.11 -1.18
N LEU A 246 -12.28 -1.20 -1.21
CA LEU A 246 -11.92 -2.11 -0.15
C LEU A 246 -10.52 -2.66 -0.44
N ALA A 247 -9.52 -1.82 -0.16
CA ALA A 247 -8.13 -2.25 -0.20
C ALA A 247 -7.86 -3.18 1.00
N LEU A 248 -7.70 -4.48 0.75
CA LEU A 248 -7.59 -5.47 1.82
C LEU A 248 -6.14 -5.55 2.32
N ARG A 249 -5.94 -5.21 3.58
CA ARG A 249 -4.61 -5.22 4.23
C ARG A 249 -4.12 -6.66 4.48
N GLY A 250 -2.80 -6.85 4.46
CA GLY A 250 -2.14 -8.16 4.59
C GLY A 250 -2.02 -8.66 6.03
N HIS A 251 -0.90 -8.36 6.70
CA HIS A 251 -0.71 -8.76 8.10
C HIS A 251 -1.79 -8.15 9.00
N ALA A 252 -2.09 -8.83 10.13
CA ALA A 252 -3.13 -8.44 11.07
C ALA A 252 -3.04 -6.97 11.53
N THR A 253 -1.82 -6.42 11.67
CA THR A 253 -1.57 -5.04 12.09
C THR A 253 -0.72 -4.23 11.09
N ILE A 254 -0.68 -4.60 9.80
CA ILE A 254 0.07 -3.79 8.81
C ILE A 254 -0.48 -2.35 8.73
N GLN A 255 -1.78 -2.16 9.02
CA GLN A 255 -2.37 -0.84 9.15
C GLN A 255 -1.72 -0.10 10.33
N GLY A 256 -1.67 -0.72 11.51
CA GLY A 256 -1.07 -0.12 12.70
C GLY A 256 0.43 0.17 12.57
N SER A 257 1.20 -0.72 11.92
CA SER A 257 2.62 -0.50 11.64
C SER A 257 2.88 0.48 10.49
N THR A 258 1.84 0.95 9.80
CA THR A 258 1.91 2.09 8.87
C THR A 258 1.48 3.37 9.58
N ASP A 259 0.47 3.29 10.44
CA ASP A 259 -0.05 4.39 11.27
C ASP A 259 1.00 4.88 12.28
N ILE A 260 1.69 3.95 12.92
CA ILE A 260 2.91 4.16 13.73
C ILE A 260 4.03 3.45 12.97
N PRO A 261 4.75 4.18 12.11
CA PRO A 261 5.42 3.58 10.97
C PRO A 261 6.68 2.80 11.34
N THR A 262 6.81 1.62 10.72
CA THR A 262 8.11 0.97 10.48
C THR A 262 8.61 1.25 9.06
N LEU A 263 8.36 2.48 8.58
CA LEU A 263 8.71 2.98 7.24
C LEU A 263 9.68 4.15 7.39
N TYR A 264 10.64 4.26 6.46
CA TYR A 264 11.80 5.15 6.62
C TYR A 264 11.51 6.64 6.49
N ASP A 265 10.38 7.00 5.87
CA ASP A 265 10.11 8.35 5.36
C ASP A 265 8.85 9.00 5.95
N ILE A 266 8.20 8.34 6.91
CA ILE A 266 7.07 8.88 7.66
C ILE A 266 7.24 8.65 9.16
N LEU A 267 6.62 9.54 9.93
CA LEU A 267 6.46 9.57 11.39
C LEU A 267 5.00 9.20 11.74
N PRO A 268 4.70 8.88 13.01
CA PRO A 268 3.35 8.53 13.46
C PRO A 268 2.26 9.50 13.00
N GLY A 269 1.14 8.94 12.53
CA GLY A 269 0.03 9.73 12.01
C GLY A 269 0.28 10.33 10.62
N TYR A 270 1.09 9.66 9.79
CA TYR A 270 1.37 10.07 8.40
C TYR A 270 2.02 11.46 8.28
N LEU A 271 2.83 11.85 9.27
CA LEU A 271 3.66 13.04 9.20
C LEU A 271 4.94 12.68 8.41
N PRO A 272 5.46 13.50 7.49
CA PRO A 272 6.66 13.15 6.72
C PRO A 272 7.93 13.23 7.59
N MET A 273 8.87 12.31 7.41
CA MET A 273 10.21 12.48 7.99
C MET A 273 10.91 13.72 7.40
N PRO A 274 11.73 14.46 8.16
CA PRO A 274 12.53 15.53 7.60
C PRO A 274 13.63 14.98 6.66
N PHE A 275 13.82 15.59 5.50
CA PHE A 275 14.85 15.22 4.52
C PHE A 275 16.08 16.12 4.64
N PHE A 276 17.28 15.54 4.57
CA PHE A 276 18.53 16.28 4.74
C PHE A 276 18.75 17.33 3.65
N GLY A 277 18.50 16.98 2.39
CA GLY A 277 18.76 17.85 1.25
C GLY A 277 17.65 18.86 0.91
N SER A 278 16.42 18.65 1.40
CA SER A 278 15.25 19.45 0.96
C SER A 278 14.47 20.13 2.08
N ASP A 279 14.74 19.81 3.35
CA ASP A 279 14.09 20.44 4.50
C ASP A 279 15.06 21.30 5.31
N SER A 280 14.55 22.44 5.79
CA SER A 280 15.27 23.31 6.72
C SER A 280 15.48 22.65 8.08
N GLN A 281 16.47 23.15 8.82
CA GLN A 281 16.67 22.84 10.24
C GLN A 281 15.68 23.56 11.18
N LYS A 282 14.88 24.50 10.64
CA LYS A 282 13.85 25.21 11.40
C LYS A 282 12.51 24.49 11.32
N LEU A 283 11.86 24.29 12.46
CA LEU A 283 10.55 23.61 12.53
C LEU A 283 9.46 24.38 11.76
N GLU A 284 9.45 25.71 11.85
CA GLU A 284 8.50 26.58 11.16
C GLU A 284 8.52 26.36 9.63
N SER A 285 9.72 26.34 9.04
CA SER A 285 9.90 26.10 7.60
C SER A 285 9.44 24.70 7.18
N TYR A 286 9.69 23.70 8.02
CA TYR A 286 9.20 22.32 7.81
C TYR A 286 7.67 22.27 7.86
N ILE A 287 7.03 22.90 8.86
CA ILE A 287 5.57 23.00 8.98
C ILE A 287 4.98 23.68 7.75
N LYS A 288 5.57 24.80 7.29
CA LYS A 288 5.09 25.53 6.11
C LYS A 288 5.14 24.67 4.84
N LYS A 289 6.19 23.86 4.67
CA LYS A 289 6.36 23.02 3.48
C LYS A 289 5.42 21.81 3.46
N HIS A 290 5.21 21.17 4.61
CA HIS A 290 4.51 19.89 4.70
C HIS A 290 3.04 20.01 5.17
N GLY A 291 2.66 21.15 5.75
CA GLY A 291 1.27 21.48 6.05
C GLY A 291 0.47 21.84 4.78
N SER A 292 -0.83 22.08 4.97
CA SER A 292 -1.69 22.68 3.95
C SER A 292 -2.27 23.99 4.47
N GLU A 293 -2.58 24.95 3.61
CA GLU A 293 -3.29 26.16 4.02
C GLU A 293 -4.79 25.87 4.29
N THR A 294 -5.38 24.98 3.49
CA THR A 294 -6.81 24.63 3.50
C THR A 294 -7.01 23.14 3.76
N GLY A 295 -8.24 22.77 4.13
CA GLY A 295 -8.57 21.40 4.53
C GLY A 295 -7.96 21.00 5.88
N TRP A 296 -8.10 19.72 6.22
CA TRP A 296 -7.80 19.24 7.57
C TRP A 296 -6.31 19.26 7.92
N TRP A 297 -5.43 19.12 6.91
CA TRP A 297 -3.99 19.17 7.07
C TRP A 297 -3.43 20.55 7.46
N ALA A 298 -4.25 21.60 7.53
CA ALA A 298 -3.86 22.86 8.16
C ALA A 298 -3.57 22.75 9.66
N ASN A 299 -3.95 21.64 10.29
CA ASN A 299 -3.63 21.33 11.69
C ASN A 299 -2.28 20.62 11.87
N PHE A 300 -1.43 20.58 10.84
CA PHE A 300 -0.17 19.83 10.85
C PHE A 300 0.77 20.20 12.01
N ASP A 301 0.85 21.49 12.33
CA ASP A 301 1.66 22.04 13.43
C ASP A 301 1.26 21.46 14.79
N ARG A 302 -0.04 21.30 15.06
CA ARG A 302 -0.56 20.67 16.27
C ARG A 302 -0.07 19.23 16.41
N TYR A 303 0.01 18.52 15.29
CA TYR A 303 0.38 17.10 15.27
C TYR A 303 1.87 16.89 15.47
N ILE A 304 2.72 17.58 14.70
CA ILE A 304 4.17 17.42 14.82
C ILE A 304 4.68 17.92 16.18
N ILE A 305 4.16 19.02 16.70
CA ILE A 305 4.57 19.55 18.01
C ILE A 305 4.11 18.62 19.13
N SER A 306 2.88 18.09 19.06
CA SER A 306 2.41 17.11 20.06
C SER A 306 3.22 15.81 20.03
N LEU A 307 3.65 15.35 18.84
CA LEU A 307 4.52 14.18 18.72
C LEU A 307 5.90 14.43 19.35
N LEU A 308 6.52 15.57 19.05
CA LEU A 308 7.81 15.96 19.64
C LEU A 308 7.72 16.10 21.17
N LYS A 309 6.60 16.62 21.70
CA LYS A 309 6.34 16.66 23.14
C LYS A 309 6.15 15.28 23.75
N ALA A 310 5.54 14.32 23.04
CA ALA A 310 5.44 12.95 23.52
C ALA A 310 6.82 12.29 23.63
N TRP A 311 7.68 12.46 22.63
CA TRP A 311 9.01 11.83 22.60
C TRP A 311 10.07 12.48 23.46
N TYR A 312 10.05 13.80 23.65
CA TYR A 312 11.13 14.51 24.35
C TYR A 312 10.69 15.23 25.62
N GLY A 313 9.40 15.17 25.97
CA GLY A 313 8.89 15.68 27.25
C GLY A 313 9.33 17.12 27.52
N ASP A 314 9.92 17.35 28.69
CA ASP A 314 10.37 18.68 29.13
C ASP A 314 11.54 19.25 28.31
N ALA A 315 12.33 18.40 27.65
CA ALA A 315 13.41 18.87 26.78
C ALA A 315 12.87 19.56 25.51
N ALA A 316 11.68 19.20 25.03
CA ALA A 316 11.05 19.86 23.89
C ALA A 316 10.37 21.17 24.31
N THR A 317 11.05 22.30 24.04
CA THR A 317 10.58 23.65 24.37
C THR A 317 10.50 24.52 23.11
N GLN A 318 9.76 25.62 23.17
CA GLN A 318 9.67 26.53 22.03
C GLN A 318 11.04 27.12 21.63
N SER A 319 11.94 27.35 22.60
CA SER A 319 13.26 27.95 22.34
C SER A 319 14.23 27.04 21.58
N ASN A 320 13.94 25.73 21.47
CA ASN A 320 14.77 24.78 20.75
C ASN A 320 14.00 24.04 19.64
N ASP A 321 12.94 24.66 19.11
CA ASP A 321 12.07 24.07 18.09
C ASP A 321 11.51 22.71 18.53
N PHE A 322 11.18 22.56 19.81
CA PHE A 322 10.67 21.32 20.40
C PHE A 322 11.56 20.10 20.13
N CYS A 323 12.88 20.28 20.17
CA CYS A 323 13.85 19.23 19.82
C CYS A 323 13.71 18.69 18.39
N PHE A 324 13.12 19.43 17.44
CA PHE A 324 12.97 18.98 16.04
C PHE A 324 14.28 18.49 15.41
N ASN A 325 15.41 19.11 15.74
CA ASN A 325 16.72 18.72 15.23
C ASN A 325 17.32 17.46 15.87
N TYR A 326 16.62 16.81 16.82
CA TYR A 326 16.94 15.47 17.30
C TYR A 326 16.38 14.37 16.40
N LEU A 327 15.43 14.69 15.52
CA LEU A 327 14.96 13.75 14.51
C LEU A 327 16.07 13.44 13.50
N PRO A 328 16.31 12.15 13.17
CA PRO A 328 17.19 11.83 12.06
C PRO A 328 16.57 12.34 10.76
N ARG A 329 17.44 12.74 9.82
CA ARG A 329 17.02 13.25 8.52
C ARG A 329 17.29 12.24 7.43
N VAL A 330 16.32 12.01 6.55
CA VAL A 330 16.43 11.07 5.43
C VAL A 330 17.43 11.63 4.42
N THR A 331 18.48 10.86 4.12
CA THR A 331 19.58 11.25 3.21
C THR A 331 19.47 10.66 1.82
N GLY A 332 18.58 9.69 1.63
CA GLY A 332 18.46 8.95 0.38
C GLY A 332 17.35 7.91 0.47
N ASP A 333 17.44 6.90 -0.40
CA ASP A 333 16.55 5.76 -0.36
C ASP A 333 16.96 4.77 0.73
N HIS A 334 16.20 4.78 1.82
CA HIS A 334 16.33 3.80 2.91
C HIS A 334 15.09 2.90 2.97
N SER A 335 14.39 2.74 1.83
CA SER A 335 13.35 1.73 1.69
C SER A 335 13.94 0.32 1.83
N HIS A 336 13.06 -0.69 1.89
CA HIS A 336 13.49 -2.10 1.91
C HIS A 336 14.56 -2.35 0.86
N PHE A 337 14.30 -2.04 -0.41
CA PHE A 337 15.25 -2.34 -1.48
C PHE A 337 16.50 -1.47 -1.46
N GLY A 338 16.37 -0.19 -1.13
CA GLY A 338 17.51 0.71 -0.97
C GLY A 338 18.56 0.15 -0.01
N TYR A 339 18.16 -0.18 1.23
CA TYR A 339 19.12 -0.68 2.21
C TYR A 339 19.60 -2.12 1.91
N TRP A 340 18.79 -2.98 1.27
CA TRP A 340 19.24 -4.32 0.88
C TRP A 340 20.32 -4.30 -0.19
N LEU A 341 20.23 -3.38 -1.15
CA LEU A 341 21.25 -3.20 -2.17
C LEU A 341 22.52 -2.57 -1.60
N ASP A 342 22.38 -1.60 -0.69
CA ASP A 342 23.54 -1.05 0.04
C ASP A 342 24.22 -2.11 0.92
N MET A 343 23.46 -3.04 1.50
CA MET A 343 24.00 -4.19 2.23
C MET A 343 24.75 -5.15 1.32
N ALA A 344 24.22 -5.44 0.12
CA ALA A 344 24.93 -6.25 -0.88
C ALA A 344 26.26 -5.60 -1.30
N ASP A 345 26.32 -4.27 -1.33
CA ASP A 345 27.53 -3.46 -1.56
C ASP A 345 28.47 -3.37 -0.33
N GLY A 346 28.09 -3.95 0.81
CA GLY A 346 28.89 -3.91 2.04
C GLY A 346 28.88 -2.57 2.78
N LYS A 347 27.87 -1.72 2.55
CA LYS A 347 27.73 -0.39 3.18
C LYS A 347 27.02 -0.42 4.53
N MET A 348 26.52 -1.58 4.96
CA MET A 348 25.82 -1.76 6.24
C MET A 348 26.61 -2.64 7.20
N GLU A 349 26.65 -2.25 8.48
CA GLU A 349 27.32 -3.03 9.52
C GLU A 349 26.40 -4.03 10.23
N GLY A 350 25.11 -3.72 10.38
CA GLY A 350 24.18 -4.65 10.99
C GLY A 350 22.72 -4.32 10.78
N LEU A 351 21.86 -5.27 11.16
CA LEU A 351 20.43 -5.25 10.89
C LEU A 351 19.64 -5.88 12.02
N PHE A 352 18.47 -5.30 12.32
CA PHE A 352 17.41 -5.94 13.08
C PHE A 352 16.34 -6.47 12.12
N VAL A 353 16.00 -7.75 12.24
CA VAL A 353 14.87 -8.38 11.54
C VAL A 353 13.90 -8.90 12.59
N MET A 354 12.80 -8.18 12.78
CA MET A 354 11.80 -8.48 13.82
C MET A 354 10.46 -8.90 13.18
N GLY A 355 10.08 -10.17 13.35
CA GLY A 355 8.83 -10.71 12.80
C GLY A 355 8.76 -10.70 11.27
N GLN A 356 9.89 -10.81 10.59
CA GLN A 356 10.01 -10.85 9.13
C GLN A 356 10.98 -11.96 8.70
N ASN A 357 10.84 -12.42 7.45
CA ASN A 357 11.69 -13.45 6.87
C ASN A 357 12.12 -13.09 5.44
N PRO A 358 12.98 -12.07 5.24
CA PRO A 358 13.45 -11.64 3.93
C PRO A 358 14.17 -12.74 3.13
N GLY A 359 14.73 -13.76 3.81
CA GLY A 359 15.35 -14.92 3.17
C GLY A 359 14.37 -15.81 2.38
N VAL A 360 13.06 -15.56 2.52
CA VAL A 360 11.97 -16.18 1.75
C VAL A 360 11.04 -15.12 1.15
N GLY A 361 10.55 -14.18 1.96
CA GLY A 361 9.43 -13.31 1.62
C GLY A 361 9.75 -12.10 0.73
N ALA A 362 11.02 -11.77 0.53
CA ALA A 362 11.44 -10.64 -0.32
C ALA A 362 11.76 -11.09 -1.76
N PRO A 363 11.53 -10.26 -2.79
CA PRO A 363 11.94 -10.58 -4.16
C PRO A 363 13.46 -10.72 -4.25
N ASN A 364 13.93 -11.60 -5.14
CA ASN A 364 15.32 -12.03 -5.24
C ASN A 364 15.87 -12.45 -3.87
N ALA A 365 15.22 -13.44 -3.24
CA ALA A 365 15.58 -13.89 -1.91
C ALA A 365 17.02 -14.47 -1.85
N LYS A 366 17.57 -14.94 -2.99
CA LYS A 366 19.00 -15.26 -3.16
C LYS A 366 19.90 -14.07 -2.86
N LEU A 367 19.63 -12.89 -3.44
CA LEU A 367 20.38 -11.67 -3.15
C LEU A 367 20.28 -11.31 -1.68
N GLN A 368 19.08 -11.39 -1.10
CA GLN A 368 18.85 -11.08 0.32
C GLN A 368 19.71 -11.97 1.24
N ARG A 369 19.72 -13.29 1.01
CA ARG A 369 20.54 -14.23 1.79
C ARG A 369 22.05 -13.99 1.60
N THR A 370 22.47 -13.62 0.39
CA THR A 370 23.87 -13.30 0.09
C THR A 370 24.31 -11.99 0.76
N ALA A 371 23.46 -10.97 0.73
CA ALA A 371 23.72 -9.67 1.36
C ALA A 371 23.87 -9.78 2.88
N LEU A 372 23.07 -10.63 3.54
CA LEU A 372 23.20 -10.89 4.98
C LEU A 372 24.60 -11.37 5.38
N SER A 373 25.32 -12.05 4.49
CA SER A 373 26.68 -12.54 4.76
C SER A 373 27.73 -11.42 4.83
N LYS A 374 27.37 -10.18 4.49
CA LYS A 374 28.26 -9.01 4.49
C LYS A 374 28.18 -8.20 5.79
N LEU A 375 27.18 -8.45 6.63
CA LEU A 375 27.00 -7.76 7.89
C LEU A 375 28.07 -8.17 8.91
N LYS A 376 28.39 -7.27 9.84
CA LYS A 376 29.16 -7.59 11.05
C LYS A 376 28.28 -8.30 12.08
N TRP A 377 27.02 -7.86 12.22
CA TRP A 377 26.06 -8.47 13.14
C TRP A 377 24.63 -8.47 12.59
N LEU A 378 23.84 -9.46 12.98
CA LEU A 378 22.43 -9.61 12.62
C LEU A 378 21.64 -10.02 13.86
N VAL A 379 20.58 -9.26 14.18
CA VAL A 379 19.62 -9.65 15.22
C VAL A 379 18.33 -10.09 14.54
N VAL A 380 17.95 -11.35 14.73
CA VAL A 380 16.66 -11.90 14.29
C VAL A 380 15.80 -12.15 15.50
N ARG A 381 14.58 -11.61 15.50
CA ARG A 381 13.60 -11.83 16.57
C ARG A 381 12.31 -12.38 15.99
N ASP A 382 12.04 -13.67 16.25
CA ASP A 382 10.90 -14.40 15.67
C ASP A 382 10.47 -15.55 16.60
N PHE A 383 9.36 -16.24 16.26
CA PHE A 383 8.83 -17.37 17.03
C PHE A 383 9.62 -18.66 16.80
N VAL A 384 10.24 -18.78 15.62
CA VAL A 384 10.98 -19.97 15.16
C VAL A 384 12.28 -19.55 14.49
N GLU A 385 13.25 -20.47 14.41
CA GLU A 385 14.47 -20.22 13.63
C GLU A 385 14.11 -20.14 12.13
N THR A 386 14.04 -18.92 11.59
CA THR A 386 13.69 -18.67 10.19
C THR A 386 14.86 -18.91 9.24
N GLU A 387 14.57 -18.98 7.94
CA GLU A 387 15.58 -18.98 6.88
C GLU A 387 16.52 -17.78 6.97
N THR A 388 16.02 -16.60 7.36
CA THR A 388 16.85 -15.42 7.64
C THR A 388 17.79 -15.63 8.82
N ALA A 389 17.37 -16.30 9.91
CA ALA A 389 18.26 -16.58 11.04
C ALA A 389 19.36 -17.61 10.71
N SER A 390 19.11 -18.51 9.76
CA SER A 390 20.01 -19.62 9.46
C SER A 390 20.61 -19.63 8.06
N PHE A 391 20.51 -18.51 7.32
CA PHE A 391 20.99 -18.37 5.94
C PHE A 391 22.45 -18.83 5.78
N TRP A 392 23.27 -18.57 6.80
CA TRP A 392 24.70 -18.84 6.82
C TRP A 392 25.06 -20.34 6.84
N LYS A 393 24.13 -21.22 7.25
CA LYS A 393 24.34 -22.67 7.34
C LYS A 393 23.41 -23.49 6.44
N ASP A 394 22.15 -23.08 6.30
CA ASP A 394 21.10 -23.92 5.72
C ASP A 394 20.68 -23.49 4.31
N SER A 395 21.15 -22.34 3.83
CA SER A 395 20.65 -21.77 2.57
C SER A 395 21.04 -22.60 1.33
N PRO A 396 20.25 -22.50 0.24
CA PRO A 396 20.61 -23.08 -1.04
C PRO A 396 21.99 -22.62 -1.53
N GLU A 397 22.38 -21.38 -1.24
CA GLU A 397 23.69 -20.83 -1.62
C GLU A 397 24.84 -21.58 -0.93
N VAL A 398 24.66 -22.01 0.32
CA VAL A 398 25.63 -22.87 1.02
C VAL A 398 25.69 -24.26 0.36
N GLN A 399 24.52 -24.86 0.07
CA GLN A 399 24.45 -26.17 -0.57
C GLN A 399 25.05 -26.18 -1.99
N ARG A 400 24.93 -25.07 -2.73
CA ARG A 400 25.53 -24.87 -4.06
C ARG A 400 27.00 -24.46 -3.98
N GLY A 401 27.54 -24.19 -2.80
CA GLY A 401 28.93 -23.75 -2.60
C GLY A 401 29.19 -22.31 -3.03
N GLU A 402 28.15 -21.49 -3.18
CA GLU A 402 28.24 -20.04 -3.42
C GLU A 402 28.57 -19.30 -2.12
N LEU A 403 28.10 -19.82 -0.97
CA LEU A 403 28.47 -19.36 0.37
C LEU A 403 29.20 -20.46 1.15
N ASN A 404 30.12 -20.07 2.02
CA ASN A 404 30.84 -20.97 2.92
C ASN A 404 30.71 -20.48 4.37
N PRO A 405 30.07 -21.25 5.27
CA PRO A 405 29.91 -20.87 6.69
C PRO A 405 31.21 -20.44 7.36
N LYS A 406 32.36 -21.06 6.99
CA LYS A 406 33.67 -20.73 7.57
C LYS A 406 34.18 -19.33 7.22
N ASN A 407 33.64 -18.72 6.17
CA ASN A 407 34.04 -17.40 5.67
C ASN A 407 33.04 -16.30 6.01
N ILE A 408 31.92 -16.63 6.67
CA ILE A 408 30.90 -15.66 7.07
C ILE A 408 31.26 -15.15 8.47
N ALA A 409 31.62 -13.87 8.55
CA ALA A 409 32.02 -13.22 9.81
C ALA A 409 30.85 -12.63 10.61
N THR A 410 29.63 -12.68 10.08
CA THR A 410 28.44 -12.09 10.70
C THR A 410 28.12 -12.78 12.03
N GLU A 411 28.09 -12.01 13.12
CA GLU A 411 27.60 -12.47 14.42
C GLU A 411 26.07 -12.46 14.44
N ILE A 412 25.44 -13.60 14.72
CA ILE A 412 23.98 -13.75 14.59
C ILE A 412 23.35 -14.01 15.95
N PHE A 413 22.42 -13.13 16.34
CA PHE A 413 21.62 -13.23 17.54
C PHE A 413 20.20 -13.63 17.15
N PHE A 414 19.80 -14.86 17.45
CA PHE A 414 18.39 -15.26 17.40
C PHE A 414 17.77 -15.09 18.78
N LEU A 415 16.79 -14.19 18.88
CA LEU A 415 16.10 -13.85 20.12
C LEU A 415 14.64 -14.30 20.03
N PRO A 416 14.17 -15.26 20.83
CA PRO A 416 12.83 -15.81 20.65
C PRO A 416 11.73 -14.83 21.12
N ALA A 417 10.73 -14.64 20.28
CA ALA A 417 9.60 -13.74 20.51
C ALA A 417 8.41 -14.48 21.16
N SER A 418 7.62 -13.76 21.97
CA SER A 418 6.34 -14.29 22.45
C SER A 418 5.25 -14.20 21.37
N GLY A 419 4.45 -15.26 21.26
CA GLY A 419 3.27 -15.32 20.39
C GLY A 419 2.19 -14.30 20.76
N HIS A 420 1.18 -14.15 19.89
CA HIS A 420 0.10 -13.19 20.11
C HIS A 420 -0.79 -13.52 21.33
N ALA A 421 -0.95 -14.80 21.69
CA ALA A 421 -1.69 -15.22 22.88
C ALA A 421 -0.87 -15.07 24.18
N GLU A 422 0.43 -14.80 24.07
CA GLU A 422 1.38 -14.78 25.18
C GLU A 422 1.68 -13.36 25.70
N LYS A 423 1.05 -12.35 25.09
CA LYS A 423 1.18 -10.92 25.40
C LYS A 423 -0.16 -10.23 25.20
N ASP A 424 -0.32 -9.08 25.82
CA ASP A 424 -1.41 -8.15 25.58
C ASP A 424 -0.95 -6.98 24.70
N GLY A 425 -1.91 -6.29 24.09
CA GLY A 425 -1.63 -5.17 23.20
C GLY A 425 -2.77 -4.83 22.26
N SER A 426 -2.59 -3.78 21.48
CA SER A 426 -3.52 -3.38 20.44
C SER A 426 -3.02 -3.77 19.04
N TYR A 427 -3.95 -4.04 18.14
CA TYR A 427 -3.68 -4.17 16.70
C TYR A 427 -4.74 -3.46 15.88
N THR A 428 -4.37 -3.03 14.68
CA THR A 428 -5.28 -2.28 13.78
C THR A 428 -5.55 -3.07 12.52
N ASN A 429 -6.81 -3.44 12.30
CA ASN A 429 -7.21 -4.25 11.17
C ASN A 429 -7.42 -3.42 9.88
N THR A 430 -7.82 -4.09 8.78
CA THR A 430 -8.06 -3.47 7.46
C THR A 430 -9.14 -2.37 7.44
N GLN A 431 -10.00 -2.30 8.45
CA GLN A 431 -11.08 -1.32 8.59
C GLN A 431 -10.66 -0.11 9.44
N ARG A 432 -9.36 0.00 9.80
CA ARG A 432 -8.81 0.99 10.75
C ARG A 432 -9.24 0.74 12.20
N LEU A 433 -9.81 -0.43 12.47
CA LEU A 433 -10.33 -0.77 13.79
C LEU A 433 -9.20 -1.23 14.70
N VAL A 434 -8.91 -0.41 15.70
CA VAL A 434 -8.00 -0.71 16.80
C VAL A 434 -8.72 -1.61 17.81
N GLN A 435 -8.13 -2.77 18.07
CA GLN A 435 -8.67 -3.77 18.98
C GLN A 435 -7.58 -4.21 19.95
N PHE A 436 -7.89 -4.16 21.24
CA PHE A 436 -7.03 -4.69 22.28
C PHE A 436 -7.20 -6.21 22.37
N HIS A 437 -6.14 -6.95 22.68
CA HIS A 437 -6.21 -8.37 23.07
C HIS A 437 -5.50 -8.57 24.40
N GLU A 438 -6.07 -9.41 25.25
CA GLU A 438 -5.48 -9.77 26.54
C GLU A 438 -4.51 -10.95 26.39
N LYS A 439 -3.48 -10.95 27.23
CA LYS A 439 -2.61 -12.11 27.40
C LYS A 439 -3.44 -13.28 27.91
N ALA A 440 -3.42 -14.39 27.18
CA ALA A 440 -4.17 -15.61 27.52
C ALA A 440 -3.32 -16.65 28.24
N VAL A 441 -2.03 -16.77 27.89
CA VAL A 441 -1.10 -17.74 28.47
C VAL A 441 0.27 -17.12 28.72
N ASP A 442 1.07 -17.72 29.59
CA ASP A 442 2.47 -17.33 29.74
C ASP A 442 3.31 -17.80 28.55
N ALA A 443 4.28 -16.98 28.15
CA ALA A 443 5.24 -17.35 27.11
C ALA A 443 6.13 -18.51 27.57
N LEU A 444 6.42 -19.45 26.67
CA LEU A 444 7.27 -20.60 26.97
C LEU A 444 8.74 -20.18 27.15
N GLY A 445 9.43 -20.82 28.11
CA GLY A 445 10.86 -20.63 28.31
C GLY A 445 11.26 -19.18 28.56
N ASP A 446 12.19 -18.67 27.75
CA ASP A 446 12.70 -17.30 27.85
C ASP A 446 12.09 -16.34 26.82
N ASN A 447 10.98 -16.70 26.19
CA ASN A 447 10.29 -15.84 25.23
C ASN A 447 9.81 -14.56 25.93
N ARG A 448 9.90 -13.41 25.23
CA ARG A 448 9.47 -12.10 25.72
C ARG A 448 8.66 -11.36 24.67
N SER A 449 7.78 -10.45 25.09
CA SER A 449 7.03 -9.58 24.20
C SER A 449 7.93 -8.59 23.45
N GLU A 450 7.43 -7.99 22.38
CA GLU A 450 8.12 -6.91 21.67
C GLU A 450 8.20 -5.67 22.55
N THR A 451 7.13 -5.38 23.31
CA THR A 451 7.07 -4.25 24.25
C THR A 451 8.19 -4.33 25.28
N TRP A 452 8.37 -5.49 25.91
CA TRP A 452 9.48 -5.78 26.81
C TRP A 452 10.83 -5.58 26.13
N PHE A 453 11.01 -6.18 24.94
CA PHE A 453 12.29 -6.15 24.25
C PHE A 453 12.71 -4.73 23.89
N VAL A 454 11.81 -3.95 23.28
CA VAL A 454 12.09 -2.56 22.87
C VAL A 454 12.31 -1.68 24.09
N TYR A 455 11.50 -1.82 25.15
CA TYR A 455 11.66 -1.03 26.37
C TYR A 455 13.02 -1.25 27.05
N HIS A 456 13.41 -2.52 27.28
CA HIS A 456 14.68 -2.81 27.97
C HIS A 456 15.91 -2.55 27.09
N LEU A 457 15.80 -2.71 25.76
CA LEU A 457 16.84 -2.26 24.83
C LEU A 457 17.02 -0.74 24.93
N GLY A 458 15.93 0.02 24.87
CA GLY A 458 15.94 1.48 25.03
C GLY A 458 16.60 1.92 26.35
N ARG A 459 16.25 1.29 27.48
CA ARG A 459 16.88 1.56 28.79
C ARG A 459 18.39 1.34 28.77
N ARG A 460 18.86 0.24 28.19
CA ARG A 460 20.30 -0.08 28.10
C ARG A 460 21.03 0.92 27.20
N LEU A 461 20.43 1.30 26.07
CA LEU A 461 20.98 2.31 25.17
C LEU A 461 21.07 3.68 25.86
N LYS A 462 20.01 4.13 26.54
CA LYS A 462 20.03 5.37 27.33
C LYS A 462 21.07 5.34 28.44
N ALA A 463 21.19 4.24 29.19
CA ALA A 463 22.21 4.09 30.23
C ALA A 463 23.65 4.14 29.67
N LYS A 464 23.86 3.66 28.43
CA LYS A 464 25.15 3.78 27.74
C LYS A 464 25.40 5.21 27.27
N ALA A 465 24.40 5.85 26.67
CA ALA A 465 24.47 7.24 26.20
C ALA A 465 24.70 8.24 27.33
N ALA A 466 24.12 8.00 28.51
CA ALA A 466 24.30 8.86 29.69
C ALA A 466 25.74 8.87 30.23
N LYS A 467 26.51 7.79 29.98
CA LYS A 467 27.94 7.74 30.35
C LYS A 467 28.83 8.59 29.44
N GLU A 468 28.32 8.99 28.28
CA GLU A 468 29.04 9.77 27.28
C GLU A 468 28.13 10.89 26.74
N PRO A 469 27.96 12.01 27.46
CA PRO A 469 27.02 13.07 27.13
C PRO A 469 27.54 13.98 25.99
N THR A 470 27.74 13.40 24.81
CA THR A 470 28.12 14.11 23.59
C THR A 470 26.89 14.61 22.84
N PRO A 471 27.04 15.60 21.92
CA PRO A 471 25.95 16.02 21.04
C PRO A 471 25.31 14.87 20.26
N ARG A 472 26.09 13.84 19.91
CA ARG A 472 25.61 12.62 19.24
C ARG A 472 24.58 11.86 20.09
N ASN A 473 24.76 11.84 21.41
CA ASN A 473 23.92 11.12 22.37
C ASN A 473 22.78 11.98 22.94
N ALA A 474 22.70 13.26 22.58
CA ALA A 474 21.73 14.20 23.15
C ALA A 474 20.28 13.77 22.92
N ALA A 475 19.93 13.35 21.70
CA ALA A 475 18.58 12.88 21.37
C ALA A 475 18.16 11.70 22.23
N LEU A 476 19.03 10.69 22.36
CA LEU A 476 18.77 9.48 23.14
C LEU A 476 18.64 9.79 24.64
N ASN A 477 19.45 10.72 25.16
CA ASN A 477 19.35 11.16 26.55
C ASN A 477 18.04 11.93 26.83
N ALA A 478 17.54 12.70 25.85
CA ALA A 478 16.32 13.50 25.97
C ALA A 478 15.02 12.70 25.79
N LEU A 479 15.04 11.50 25.21
CA LEU A 479 13.84 10.70 25.00
C LEU A 479 13.09 10.43 26.32
N THR A 480 11.79 10.63 26.36
CA THR A 480 10.91 10.10 27.41
C THR A 480 10.95 8.57 27.35
N TRP A 481 11.05 7.89 28.49
CA TRP A 481 11.19 6.42 28.54
C TRP A 481 10.85 5.88 29.94
N ASP A 482 9.80 6.45 30.53
CA ASP A 482 9.43 6.39 31.94
C ASP A 482 8.17 5.54 32.22
N TYR A 483 7.89 4.57 31.37
CA TYR A 483 6.79 3.62 31.59
C TYR A 483 7.02 2.76 32.82
N ASN A 484 5.95 2.56 33.60
CA ASN A 484 5.92 1.61 34.69
C ASN A 484 6.02 0.18 34.14
N THR A 485 6.53 -0.71 34.99
CA THR A 485 6.66 -2.12 34.65
C THR A 485 6.02 -3.01 35.71
N HIS A 486 5.56 -4.19 35.29
CA HIS A 486 4.94 -5.17 36.16
C HIS A 486 5.49 -6.59 35.91
N GLY A 487 5.18 -7.50 36.83
CA GLY A 487 5.59 -8.89 36.75
C GLY A 487 7.08 -9.13 36.97
N LYS A 488 7.47 -10.41 37.05
CA LYS A 488 8.84 -10.84 37.38
C LYS A 488 9.92 -10.35 36.41
N HIS A 489 9.54 -10.07 35.16
CA HIS A 489 10.47 -9.70 34.09
C HIS A 489 10.45 -8.19 33.81
N GLY A 490 9.57 -7.42 34.45
CA GLY A 490 9.41 -5.99 34.18
C GLY A 490 8.80 -5.73 32.80
N GLU A 491 7.61 -6.27 32.54
CA GLU A 491 6.81 -5.96 31.34
C GLU A 491 6.26 -4.53 31.43
N PRO A 492 6.37 -3.68 30.40
CA PRO A 492 5.79 -2.33 30.43
C PRO A 492 4.25 -2.36 30.49
N VAL A 493 3.65 -1.42 31.22
CA VAL A 493 2.19 -1.27 31.29
C VAL A 493 1.68 -0.71 29.96
N VAL A 494 1.01 -1.55 29.16
CA VAL A 494 0.55 -1.20 27.81
C VAL A 494 -0.41 -0.02 27.79
N ASP A 495 -1.31 0.12 28.78
CA ASP A 495 -2.26 1.24 28.81
C ASP A 495 -1.58 2.61 28.98
N GLU A 496 -0.35 2.68 29.54
CA GLU A 496 0.43 3.93 29.56
C GLU A 496 0.94 4.33 28.17
N ILE A 497 1.34 3.32 27.38
CA ILE A 497 1.76 3.50 25.98
C ILE A 497 0.56 3.91 25.13
N ASP A 498 -0.57 3.22 25.27
CA ASP A 498 -1.82 3.58 24.59
C ASP A 498 -2.30 5.00 24.99
N GLY A 499 -2.10 5.40 26.26
CA GLY A 499 -2.37 6.75 26.75
C GLY A 499 -1.48 7.82 26.11
N GLU A 500 -0.18 7.55 25.94
CA GLU A 500 0.74 8.43 25.20
C GLU A 500 0.34 8.54 23.72
N ILE A 501 0.05 7.40 23.08
CA ILE A 501 -0.42 7.32 21.69
C ILE A 501 -1.70 8.16 21.51
N ASN A 502 -2.66 8.03 22.41
CA ASN A 502 -3.89 8.84 22.44
C ASN A 502 -3.59 10.34 22.65
N GLY A 503 -2.69 10.64 23.58
CA GLY A 503 -2.25 11.98 23.95
C GLY A 503 -2.86 12.52 25.24
N TYR A 504 -2.20 13.53 25.79
CA TYR A 504 -2.49 14.14 27.08
C TYR A 504 -2.09 15.63 27.14
N ARG A 505 -2.63 16.36 28.12
CA ARG A 505 -2.22 17.72 28.49
C ARG A 505 -0.94 17.67 29.32
N VAL A 506 0.09 18.41 28.92
CA VAL A 506 1.43 18.33 29.52
C VAL A 506 1.44 18.76 30.99
N GLU A 507 0.66 19.79 31.34
CA GLU A 507 0.61 20.38 32.69
C GLU A 507 0.29 19.37 33.80
N ASN A 508 -0.65 18.47 33.54
CA ASN A 508 -1.24 17.60 34.57
C ASN A 508 -1.37 16.13 34.13
N ARG A 509 -0.84 15.77 32.95
CA ARG A 509 -0.92 14.43 32.35
C ARG A 509 -2.34 13.90 32.12
N THR A 510 -3.38 14.75 32.11
CA THR A 510 -4.75 14.30 31.80
C THR A 510 -4.88 13.97 30.31
N LEU A 511 -5.45 12.80 29.98
CA LEU A 511 -5.68 12.38 28.59
C LEU A 511 -6.59 13.37 27.84
N VAL A 512 -6.34 13.54 26.54
CA VAL A 512 -7.23 14.33 25.67
C VAL A 512 -8.35 13.46 25.11
N SER A 513 -9.50 14.08 24.84
CA SER A 513 -10.70 13.37 24.37
C SER A 513 -10.65 13.01 22.88
N GLY A 514 -9.77 13.68 22.12
CA GLY A 514 -9.50 13.41 20.71
C GLY A 514 -8.57 14.44 20.07
N TYR A 515 -8.20 14.21 18.81
CA TYR A 515 -7.18 15.01 18.12
C TYR A 515 -7.53 16.49 17.94
N ARG A 516 -8.81 16.87 18.09
CA ARG A 516 -9.26 18.27 18.04
C ARG A 516 -8.77 19.08 19.24
N ASP A 517 -8.43 18.42 20.35
CA ASP A 517 -7.93 19.06 21.56
C ASP A 517 -6.43 19.40 21.49
N LEU A 518 -5.70 18.81 20.53
CA LEU A 518 -4.26 19.01 20.35
C LEU A 518 -3.95 20.48 20.03
N LYS A 519 -2.81 20.95 20.54
CA LYS A 519 -2.34 22.34 20.43
C LYS A 519 -0.95 22.39 19.80
N ASN A 520 -0.62 23.52 19.19
CA ASN A 520 0.66 23.79 18.54
C ASN A 520 1.64 24.56 19.44
N ASN A 521 1.30 24.80 20.70
CA ASN A 521 2.13 25.58 21.64
C ASN A 521 2.91 24.69 22.64
N GLY A 522 2.90 23.38 22.44
CA GLY A 522 3.56 22.41 23.33
C GLY A 522 2.80 22.06 24.61
N SER A 523 1.56 22.55 24.80
CA SER A 523 0.73 22.19 25.96
C SER A 523 0.08 20.81 25.87
N THR A 524 0.17 20.14 24.72
CA THR A 524 -0.30 18.77 24.51
C THR A 524 0.84 17.89 23.99
N ALA A 525 0.80 16.61 24.37
CA ALA A 525 1.65 15.55 23.84
C ALA A 525 0.75 14.46 23.23
N CYS A 526 1.15 13.85 22.12
CA CYS A 526 0.39 12.79 21.45
C CYS A 526 1.29 11.95 20.54
N GLY A 527 1.41 10.65 20.83
CA GLY A 527 2.27 9.73 20.08
C GLY A 527 1.74 9.36 18.69
N CYS A 528 0.43 9.45 18.45
CA CYS A 528 -0.14 9.29 17.10
C CYS A 528 -1.52 9.98 16.99
N TRP A 529 -1.58 11.15 16.34
CA TRP A 529 -2.77 12.01 16.36
C TRP A 529 -4.05 11.32 15.86
N ILE A 530 -3.97 10.45 14.85
CA ILE A 530 -5.15 9.74 14.32
C ILE A 530 -5.78 8.80 15.35
N TYR A 531 -5.00 8.28 16.32
CA TYR A 531 -5.50 7.40 17.38
C TYR A 531 -6.06 8.18 18.57
N SER A 532 -5.81 9.49 18.65
CA SER A 532 -6.36 10.34 19.69
C SER A 532 -7.89 10.27 19.71
N GLY A 533 -8.43 9.91 20.87
CA GLY A 533 -9.84 9.59 21.12
C GLY A 533 -10.10 8.10 21.40
N MET A 534 -9.08 7.25 21.25
CA MET A 534 -9.09 5.84 21.67
C MET A 534 -9.18 5.69 23.19
N MET A 535 -8.46 6.54 23.93
CA MET A 535 -8.47 6.60 25.40
C MET A 535 -8.85 8.01 25.88
N PRO A 536 -10.12 8.41 25.80
CA PRO A 536 -10.55 9.75 26.23
C PRO A 536 -10.40 9.98 27.75
N ALA A 537 -10.28 8.92 28.54
CA ALA A 537 -10.02 8.94 29.98
C ALA A 537 -9.19 7.71 30.39
N PRO A 538 -8.45 7.74 31.51
CA PRO A 538 -7.57 6.63 31.93
C PRO A 538 -8.29 5.28 32.12
N ASP A 539 -9.55 5.32 32.52
CA ASP A 539 -10.42 4.16 32.74
C ASP A 539 -11.27 3.79 31.50
N GLU A 540 -11.14 4.52 30.39
CA GLU A 540 -11.90 4.29 29.16
C GLU A 540 -10.98 3.99 27.97
N ASN A 541 -10.51 2.74 27.82
CA ASN A 541 -9.85 2.29 26.58
C ASN A 541 -10.88 1.72 25.60
N LYS A 542 -11.25 2.49 24.57
CA LYS A 542 -12.25 2.07 23.56
C LYS A 542 -11.80 0.86 22.73
N ALA A 543 -10.50 0.60 22.60
CA ALA A 543 -10.00 -0.60 21.91
C ALA A 543 -10.37 -1.90 22.65
N ARG A 544 -10.69 -1.82 23.95
CA ARG A 544 -11.18 -2.95 24.78
C ARG A 544 -12.69 -3.18 24.69
N LYS A 545 -13.47 -2.25 24.12
CA LYS A 545 -14.93 -2.39 24.06
C LYS A 545 -15.36 -3.54 23.13
N ARG A 546 -16.41 -4.26 23.52
CA ARG A 546 -16.95 -5.47 22.87
C ARG A 546 -18.47 -5.47 22.72
N GLU A 547 -19.11 -4.30 22.80
CA GLU A 547 -20.57 -4.18 22.77
C GLU A 547 -20.98 -3.41 21.51
N PRO A 548 -21.18 -4.10 20.37
CA PRO A 548 -21.50 -3.45 19.12
C PRO A 548 -22.96 -2.99 19.12
N HIS A 549 -23.22 -1.79 18.64
CA HIS A 549 -24.57 -1.27 18.40
C HIS A 549 -24.68 -0.52 17.07
N GLY A 550 -25.92 -0.36 16.60
CA GLY A 550 -26.21 0.22 15.29
C GLY A 550 -25.74 -0.63 14.11
N LEU A 551 -25.90 -0.11 12.89
CA LEU A 551 -25.59 -0.83 11.65
C LEU A 551 -24.09 -1.04 11.42
N TYR A 552 -23.24 -0.22 12.04
CA TYR A 552 -21.79 -0.20 11.80
C TYR A 552 -20.96 -0.66 13.00
N GLY A 553 -21.62 -1.22 14.03
CA GLY A 553 -20.95 -1.84 15.17
C GLY A 553 -20.11 -0.87 16.00
N HIS A 554 -20.60 0.37 16.19
CA HIS A 554 -20.01 1.28 17.17
C HIS A 554 -20.01 0.62 18.56
N GLY A 555 -19.02 0.91 19.40
CA GLY A 555 -18.85 0.21 20.68
C GLY A 555 -18.13 -1.14 20.60
N TRP A 556 -17.74 -1.61 19.42
CA TRP A 556 -16.76 -2.68 19.25
C TRP A 556 -15.44 -2.08 18.73
N GLY A 557 -14.40 -2.09 19.56
CA GLY A 557 -13.12 -1.43 19.29
C GLY A 557 -13.23 0.08 19.01
N TYR A 558 -12.16 0.66 18.45
CA TYR A 558 -12.10 2.07 18.06
C TYR A 558 -11.59 2.22 16.62
N ALA A 559 -12.37 2.83 15.71
CA ALA A 559 -11.93 3.05 14.34
C ALA A 559 -11.30 4.45 14.17
N TRP A 560 -10.02 4.57 13.85
CA TRP A 560 -9.46 5.90 13.58
C TRP A 560 -9.88 6.40 12.18
N PRO A 561 -10.18 7.69 11.97
CA PRO A 561 -10.16 8.76 12.97
C PRO A 561 -11.53 8.91 13.68
N SER A 562 -11.50 9.18 14.99
CA SER A 562 -12.68 9.52 15.82
C SER A 562 -13.87 8.56 15.69
N ASP A 563 -13.61 7.25 15.65
CA ASP A 563 -14.58 6.16 15.53
C ASP A 563 -15.43 6.14 14.24
N ARG A 564 -15.00 6.86 13.19
CA ARG A 564 -15.66 6.89 11.88
C ARG A 564 -15.50 5.56 11.14
N ARG A 565 -16.59 4.85 10.89
CA ARG A 565 -16.58 3.50 10.31
C ARG A 565 -16.45 3.53 8.78
N ILE A 566 -17.07 4.50 8.11
CA ILE A 566 -16.94 4.75 6.67
C ILE A 566 -16.31 6.12 6.43
N LEU A 567 -15.13 6.16 5.82
CA LEU A 567 -14.50 7.40 5.39
C LEU A 567 -15.29 8.08 4.27
N TYR A 568 -15.17 9.40 4.19
CA TYR A 568 -15.80 10.25 3.17
C TYR A 568 -17.34 10.20 3.22
N ASN A 569 -17.91 9.79 4.35
CA ASN A 569 -19.35 9.51 4.43
C ASN A 569 -20.22 10.76 4.19
N ARG A 570 -19.71 11.99 4.28
CA ARG A 570 -20.40 13.21 3.81
C ARG A 570 -20.85 13.09 2.35
N ALA A 571 -20.14 12.34 1.51
CA ALA A 571 -20.51 12.08 0.11
C ALA A 571 -21.74 11.16 -0.04
N SER A 572 -22.27 10.60 1.06
CA SER A 572 -23.53 9.82 1.09
C SER A 572 -24.80 10.67 1.15
N ALA A 573 -24.64 11.97 1.39
CA ALA A 573 -25.69 12.97 1.24
C ALA A 573 -25.45 13.81 -0.01
N ARG A 574 -26.52 14.39 -0.53
CA ARG A 574 -26.59 15.38 -1.60
C ARG A 574 -25.92 16.70 -1.21
N PRO A 575 -25.69 17.62 -2.16
CA PRO A 575 -25.17 18.95 -1.85
C PRO A 575 -26.03 19.69 -0.83
N ASP A 576 -27.36 19.53 -0.87
CA ASP A 576 -28.32 20.10 0.08
C ASP A 576 -28.38 19.38 1.44
N GLY A 577 -27.59 18.31 1.64
CA GLY A 577 -27.49 17.57 2.87
C GLY A 577 -28.55 16.49 3.12
N LYS A 578 -29.47 16.29 2.17
CA LYS A 578 -30.41 15.14 2.21
C LYS A 578 -29.71 13.86 1.75
N PRO A 579 -30.14 12.67 2.21
CA PRO A 579 -29.62 11.42 1.66
C PRO A 579 -29.82 11.31 0.14
N TRP A 580 -28.89 10.66 -0.57
CA TRP A 580 -29.10 10.29 -1.98
C TRP A 580 -30.27 9.32 -2.17
N SER A 581 -30.45 8.43 -1.21
CA SER A 581 -31.49 7.39 -1.19
C SER A 581 -31.78 7.02 0.26
N GLU A 582 -33.05 6.83 0.60
CA GLU A 582 -33.46 6.35 1.93
C GLU A 582 -32.89 4.95 2.23
N ARG A 583 -32.79 4.09 1.23
CA ARG A 583 -32.27 2.72 1.38
C ARG A 583 -30.78 2.70 1.74
N LYS A 584 -30.05 3.73 1.32
CA LYS A 584 -28.58 3.80 1.41
C LYS A 584 -28.10 5.01 2.22
N LYS A 585 -28.99 5.65 2.99
CA LYS A 585 -28.62 6.79 3.83
C LYS A 585 -27.60 6.39 4.88
N LEU A 586 -26.67 7.30 5.16
CA LEU A 586 -25.61 7.07 6.12
C LEU A 586 -25.42 8.29 7.02
N VAL A 587 -25.13 9.46 6.45
CA VAL A 587 -25.17 10.74 7.17
C VAL A 587 -26.04 11.74 6.42
N TRP A 588 -26.63 12.68 7.14
CA TRP A 588 -27.47 13.75 6.60
C TRP A 588 -27.42 14.98 7.51
N TRP A 589 -27.86 16.11 6.98
CA TRP A 589 -28.02 17.34 7.74
C TRP A 589 -29.38 17.34 8.48
N ASP A 590 -29.34 17.52 9.80
CA ASP A 590 -30.52 17.69 10.65
C ASP A 590 -30.82 19.18 10.79
N GLU A 591 -31.84 19.67 10.08
CA GLU A 591 -32.20 21.09 10.06
C GLU A 591 -32.63 21.63 11.42
N GLU A 592 -33.27 20.79 12.25
CA GLU A 592 -33.73 21.20 13.58
C GLU A 592 -32.55 21.40 14.52
N LYS A 593 -31.58 20.48 14.48
CA LYS A 593 -30.38 20.54 15.34
C LYS A 593 -29.24 21.36 14.76
N LYS A 594 -29.32 21.73 13.47
CA LYS A 594 -28.25 22.40 12.70
C LYS A 594 -26.92 21.66 12.81
N GLU A 595 -26.97 20.36 12.59
CA GLU A 595 -25.78 19.51 12.58
C GLU A 595 -25.88 18.31 11.63
N TRP A 596 -24.72 17.85 11.17
CA TRP A 596 -24.59 16.54 10.55
C TRP A 596 -24.80 15.45 11.57
N THR A 597 -25.69 14.52 11.25
CA THR A 597 -25.99 13.32 12.04
C THR A 597 -26.09 12.11 11.12
N GLY A 598 -26.29 10.92 11.68
CA GLY A 598 -26.35 9.72 10.85
C GLY A 598 -26.35 8.41 11.61
N HIS A 599 -26.21 7.34 10.83
CA HIS A 599 -25.94 6.00 11.31
C HIS A 599 -24.43 5.75 11.60
N ASP A 600 -23.56 6.66 11.15
CA ASP A 600 -22.12 6.70 11.43
C ASP A 600 -21.71 8.12 11.86
N ILE A 601 -20.52 8.27 12.42
CA ILE A 601 -19.96 9.57 12.80
C ILE A 601 -19.61 10.35 11.52
N PRO A 602 -20.12 11.58 11.31
CA PRO A 602 -19.81 12.36 10.12
C PRO A 602 -18.30 12.58 9.95
N ASP A 603 -17.79 12.19 8.79
CA ASP A 603 -16.46 12.55 8.28
C ASP A 603 -16.44 13.98 7.74
N PHE A 604 -16.89 14.89 8.60
CA PHE A 604 -17.10 16.29 8.29
C PHE A 604 -17.14 17.11 9.59
N THR A 605 -17.11 18.44 9.46
CA THR A 605 -17.32 19.32 10.61
C THR A 605 -18.79 19.37 10.97
N LYS A 606 -19.10 18.90 12.18
CA LYS A 606 -20.47 18.61 12.64
C LYS A 606 -21.45 19.76 12.42
N LYS A 607 -21.05 21.00 12.66
CA LYS A 607 -21.92 22.20 12.57
C LYS A 607 -21.77 23.00 11.29
N LYS A 608 -21.00 22.53 10.29
CA LYS A 608 -20.85 23.24 9.02
C LYS A 608 -22.07 22.94 8.13
N PRO A 609 -22.95 23.93 7.86
CA PRO A 609 -24.19 23.68 7.12
C PRO A 609 -23.89 23.38 5.63
N PRO A 610 -24.78 22.67 4.91
CA PRO A 610 -24.56 22.30 3.52
C PRO A 610 -24.36 23.49 2.57
N ASP A 611 -24.98 24.63 2.87
CA ASP A 611 -24.92 25.88 2.10
C ASP A 611 -23.73 26.77 2.47
N HIS A 612 -22.88 26.37 3.43
CA HIS A 612 -21.69 27.14 3.83
C HIS A 612 -20.81 27.48 2.64
N LYS A 613 -20.53 28.78 2.48
CA LYS A 613 -19.58 29.31 1.51
C LYS A 613 -18.37 29.89 2.27
N PRO A 614 -17.15 29.43 1.97
CA PRO A 614 -15.97 29.92 2.66
C PRO A 614 -15.67 31.37 2.25
N ASP A 615 -15.21 32.17 3.20
CA ASP A 615 -14.63 33.49 2.92
C ASP A 615 -13.31 33.34 2.15
N LYS A 616 -12.92 34.37 1.39
CA LYS A 616 -11.70 34.35 0.56
C LYS A 616 -10.42 34.09 1.36
N ASP A 617 -10.39 34.58 2.61
CA ASP A 617 -9.24 34.48 3.52
C ASP A 617 -9.38 33.36 4.57
N ALA A 618 -10.44 32.54 4.46
CA ALA A 618 -10.64 31.39 5.33
C ALA A 618 -9.49 30.39 5.21
N ARG A 619 -9.20 29.67 6.30
CA ARG A 619 -8.10 28.70 6.39
C ARG A 619 -8.57 27.38 6.96
N GLY A 620 -7.76 26.35 6.74
CA GLY A 620 -8.02 25.00 7.22
C GLY A 620 -9.39 24.48 6.79
N ASP A 621 -10.09 23.85 7.72
CA ASP A 621 -11.40 23.27 7.43
C ASP A 621 -12.45 24.34 7.08
N ASP A 622 -12.38 25.54 7.65
CA ASP A 622 -13.35 26.61 7.38
C ASP A 622 -13.30 27.13 5.93
N ALA A 623 -12.16 26.89 5.25
CA ALA A 623 -11.96 27.18 3.83
C ALA A 623 -12.67 26.19 2.89
N LEU A 624 -13.19 25.08 3.41
CA LEU A 624 -13.96 24.11 2.63
C LEU A 624 -15.46 24.44 2.69
N ALA A 625 -16.12 24.46 1.53
CA ALA A 625 -17.57 24.63 1.43
C ALA A 625 -18.35 23.46 2.06
N GLY A 626 -19.61 23.71 2.44
CA GLY A 626 -20.49 22.75 3.10
C GLY A 626 -20.86 21.50 2.29
N ASP A 627 -20.58 21.54 0.98
CA ASP A 627 -20.85 20.51 -0.01
C ASP A 627 -19.58 19.79 -0.50
N LYS A 628 -18.43 19.95 0.18
CA LYS A 628 -17.15 19.35 -0.23
C LYS A 628 -16.70 18.22 0.72
N PRO A 629 -17.00 16.95 0.41
CA PRO A 629 -16.89 15.84 1.35
C PRO A 629 -15.47 15.38 1.69
N PHE A 630 -14.45 15.71 0.89
CA PHE A 630 -13.11 15.13 1.03
C PHE A 630 -12.19 16.03 1.87
N ILE A 631 -12.44 16.13 3.17
CA ILE A 631 -11.81 17.12 4.06
C ILE A 631 -10.27 17.08 4.14
N MET A 632 -9.66 15.95 3.78
CA MET A 632 -8.20 15.80 3.78
C MET A 632 -7.56 16.40 2.53
N HIS A 633 -8.33 16.59 1.45
CA HIS A 633 -7.87 17.30 0.28
C HIS A 633 -8.08 18.80 0.48
N PRO A 634 -7.11 19.64 0.07
CA PRO A 634 -7.18 21.08 0.26
C PRO A 634 -8.38 21.71 -0.45
N ASP A 635 -8.84 21.08 -1.53
CA ASP A 635 -10.00 21.51 -2.31
C ASP A 635 -11.31 20.84 -1.89
N GLY A 636 -11.27 19.87 -0.97
CA GLY A 636 -12.44 19.14 -0.50
C GLY A 636 -13.10 18.21 -1.54
N THR A 637 -12.46 17.94 -2.69
CA THR A 637 -12.99 17.11 -3.78
C THR A 637 -12.30 15.77 -3.95
N GLY A 638 -12.99 14.81 -4.55
CA GLY A 638 -12.41 13.55 -5.00
C GLY A 638 -11.68 13.75 -6.32
N TRP A 639 -10.40 13.38 -6.36
CA TRP A 639 -9.55 13.63 -7.52
C TRP A 639 -9.71 12.56 -8.60
N ILE A 640 -10.35 12.95 -9.71
CA ILE A 640 -10.26 12.23 -11.00
C ILE A 640 -8.94 12.56 -11.67
N TRP A 641 -8.59 13.84 -11.69
CA TRP A 641 -7.27 14.32 -12.09
C TRP A 641 -6.38 14.49 -10.87
N VAL A 642 -5.13 14.03 -10.90
CA VAL A 642 -4.19 14.28 -9.81
C VAL A 642 -3.29 15.45 -10.20
N PRO A 643 -3.58 16.67 -9.73
CA PRO A 643 -2.70 17.79 -9.98
C PRO A 643 -1.45 17.68 -9.12
N SER A 644 -1.39 16.76 -8.15
CA SER A 644 -0.25 16.60 -7.25
C SER A 644 -0.01 15.25 -6.60
N GLY A 645 1.27 14.88 -6.51
CA GLY A 645 1.78 13.81 -5.65
C GLY A 645 2.09 12.48 -6.37
N LEU A 646 1.73 12.33 -7.65
CA LEU A 646 2.15 11.20 -8.48
C LEU A 646 3.30 11.59 -9.40
N LYS A 647 4.26 10.68 -9.58
CA LYS A 647 5.48 10.89 -10.37
C LYS A 647 5.37 10.38 -11.80
N ASP A 648 4.38 9.55 -12.09
CA ASP A 648 4.21 8.82 -13.35
C ASP A 648 2.91 9.19 -14.10
N GLY A 649 2.30 10.33 -13.77
CA GLY A 649 1.24 10.94 -14.55
C GLY A 649 -0.03 11.29 -13.75
N PRO A 650 -0.82 12.29 -14.23
CA PRO A 650 -2.06 12.72 -13.59
C PRO A 650 -3.25 11.76 -13.85
N LEU A 651 -3.16 10.94 -14.90
CA LEU A 651 -4.13 9.91 -15.29
C LEU A 651 -3.46 8.54 -15.48
N PRO A 652 -4.16 7.43 -15.19
CA PRO A 652 -3.62 6.08 -15.39
C PRO A 652 -3.41 5.72 -16.86
N THR A 653 -2.18 5.38 -17.23
CA THR A 653 -1.81 4.91 -18.58
C THR A 653 -1.28 3.47 -18.53
N HIS A 654 -1.67 2.63 -19.50
CA HIS A 654 -1.13 1.28 -19.61
C HIS A 654 0.30 1.27 -20.16
N TYR A 655 1.17 0.59 -19.43
CA TYR A 655 2.48 0.14 -19.85
C TYR A 655 2.58 -1.36 -19.62
N GLU A 656 3.43 -2.10 -20.31
CA GLU A 656 3.71 -3.51 -20.01
C GLU A 656 4.51 -3.68 -18.70
N PRO A 657 4.51 -4.88 -18.08
CA PRO A 657 5.46 -5.22 -17.03
C PRO A 657 6.93 -5.04 -17.49
N LEU A 658 7.83 -4.79 -16.54
CA LEU A 658 9.27 -4.61 -16.74
C LEU A 658 9.95 -5.82 -17.39
N GLU A 659 9.34 -6.99 -17.25
CA GLU A 659 9.63 -8.20 -18.02
C GLU A 659 8.33 -8.67 -18.68
N SER A 660 8.25 -8.64 -20.00
CA SER A 660 7.04 -9.01 -20.73
C SER A 660 7.37 -9.82 -21.97
N ILE A 661 6.47 -10.75 -22.29
CA ILE A 661 6.47 -11.52 -23.55
C ILE A 661 5.71 -10.80 -24.67
N SER A 662 5.12 -9.63 -24.37
CA SER A 662 4.27 -8.86 -25.28
C SER A 662 4.78 -7.43 -25.39
N SER A 663 4.61 -6.83 -26.57
CA SER A 663 4.82 -5.39 -26.75
C SER A 663 3.63 -4.59 -26.21
N ASN A 664 3.86 -3.31 -25.90
CA ASN A 664 2.78 -2.41 -25.49
C ASN A 664 1.85 -2.12 -26.68
N PRO A 665 0.55 -2.48 -26.62
CA PRO A 665 -0.37 -2.34 -27.74
C PRO A 665 -0.80 -0.89 -28.00
N LEU A 666 -0.60 0.03 -27.04
CA LEU A 666 -0.99 1.43 -27.15
C LEU A 666 0.19 2.34 -27.52
N TYR A 667 1.38 2.04 -26.98
CA TYR A 667 2.58 2.86 -27.15
C TYR A 667 3.83 1.97 -27.35
N PRO A 668 4.05 1.43 -28.57
CA PRO A 668 5.16 0.51 -28.83
C PRO A 668 6.55 1.07 -28.51
N GLU A 669 6.75 2.38 -28.66
CA GLU A 669 8.03 3.07 -28.40
C GLU A 669 8.30 3.30 -26.91
N VAL A 670 7.28 3.18 -26.06
CA VAL A 670 7.37 3.31 -24.59
C VAL A 670 6.75 2.06 -23.95
N PRO A 671 7.44 0.92 -24.02
CA PRO A 671 6.83 -0.36 -23.70
C PRO A 671 6.51 -0.50 -22.21
N VAL A 672 7.35 0.02 -21.33
CA VAL A 672 7.23 -0.07 -19.87
C VAL A 672 7.08 1.31 -19.26
N ASN A 673 6.66 1.39 -17.98
CA ASN A 673 6.49 2.67 -17.29
C ASN A 673 7.84 3.43 -17.29
N PRO A 674 7.93 4.62 -17.93
CA PRO A 674 9.19 5.30 -18.16
C PRO A 674 9.85 5.81 -16.85
N VAL A 675 9.10 5.89 -15.75
CA VAL A 675 9.60 6.35 -14.44
C VAL A 675 9.93 5.18 -13.50
N ALA A 676 9.45 3.97 -13.79
CA ALA A 676 9.71 2.80 -12.96
C ALA A 676 11.18 2.38 -13.08
N LYS A 677 11.78 1.96 -11.97
CA LYS A 677 13.20 1.64 -11.90
C LYS A 677 13.43 0.14 -11.89
N LYS A 678 14.13 -0.33 -12.93
CA LYS A 678 14.83 -1.61 -12.87
C LYS A 678 16.05 -1.43 -11.98
N MET A 679 16.17 -2.22 -10.91
CA MET A 679 17.37 -2.22 -10.07
C MET A 679 18.43 -3.16 -10.67
N GLU A 680 18.78 -2.92 -11.94
CA GLU A 680 19.57 -3.85 -12.75
C GLU A 680 21.03 -3.93 -12.26
N ARG A 681 21.46 -5.17 -11.98
CA ARG A 681 22.77 -5.50 -11.43
C ARG A 681 23.16 -6.94 -11.85
N PRO A 682 24.43 -7.35 -11.78
CA PRO A 682 24.83 -8.72 -12.09
C PRO A 682 24.09 -9.80 -11.29
N ASP A 683 23.69 -9.48 -10.06
CA ASP A 683 22.93 -10.34 -9.14
C ASP A 683 21.42 -10.08 -9.15
N ASN A 684 20.94 -9.15 -9.98
CA ASN A 684 19.53 -8.87 -10.25
C ASN A 684 19.28 -8.59 -11.75
N PRO A 685 19.58 -9.56 -12.63
CA PRO A 685 19.38 -9.41 -14.07
C PRO A 685 17.88 -9.46 -14.44
N TYR A 686 17.56 -8.81 -15.57
CA TYR A 686 16.22 -8.76 -16.15
C TYR A 686 16.18 -9.53 -17.48
N ALA A 687 15.05 -10.16 -17.76
CA ALA A 687 14.69 -10.58 -19.11
C ALA A 687 14.29 -9.36 -19.95
N PHE A 688 14.48 -9.45 -21.26
CA PHE A 688 14.16 -8.37 -22.19
C PHE A 688 12.66 -8.07 -22.25
N GLU A 689 12.30 -6.78 -22.15
CA GLU A 689 10.94 -6.21 -22.22
C GLU A 689 10.37 -6.16 -23.65
N GLY A 690 10.38 -7.29 -24.34
CA GLY A 690 9.81 -7.44 -25.68
C GLY A 690 9.67 -8.90 -26.12
N GLY A 691 9.89 -9.84 -25.20
CA GLY A 691 9.99 -11.26 -25.47
C GLY A 691 11.44 -11.73 -25.45
N ASP A 692 11.84 -12.30 -24.31
CA ASP A 692 13.08 -13.08 -24.17
C ASP A 692 12.76 -14.55 -24.47
N ALA A 693 13.39 -15.11 -25.50
CA ALA A 693 13.11 -16.46 -25.97
C ALA A 693 13.42 -17.54 -24.93
N ARG A 694 14.27 -17.21 -23.94
CA ARG A 694 14.60 -18.12 -22.83
C ARG A 694 13.46 -18.25 -21.83
N PHE A 695 12.58 -17.25 -21.74
CA PHE A 695 11.50 -17.18 -20.75
C PHE A 695 10.14 -16.90 -21.41
N PRO A 696 9.56 -17.87 -22.13
CA PRO A 696 8.38 -17.64 -22.97
C PRO A 696 7.05 -17.61 -22.20
N TYR A 697 7.04 -17.84 -20.88
CA TYR A 697 5.81 -17.95 -20.09
C TYR A 697 5.69 -16.83 -19.07
N ILE A 698 4.46 -16.41 -18.76
CA ILE A 698 4.22 -15.44 -17.69
C ILE A 698 4.32 -16.12 -16.33
N LEU A 699 5.10 -15.54 -15.41
CA LEU A 699 5.19 -15.96 -14.02
C LEU A 699 4.33 -15.06 -13.12
N SER A 700 3.53 -15.67 -12.26
CA SER A 700 2.83 -14.96 -11.18
C SER A 700 2.95 -15.70 -9.85
N THR A 701 3.08 -14.95 -8.75
CA THR A 701 3.13 -15.51 -7.40
C THR A 701 1.89 -15.16 -6.60
N TYR A 702 1.36 -16.12 -5.83
CA TYR A 702 0.12 -15.95 -5.07
C TYR A 702 0.16 -16.67 -3.71
N ARG A 703 -0.96 -16.65 -2.98
CA ARG A 703 -1.09 -17.24 -1.65
C ARG A 703 -2.10 -18.39 -1.61
N LEU A 704 -1.81 -19.38 -0.77
CA LEU A 704 -2.76 -20.37 -0.28
C LEU A 704 -3.44 -19.92 1.02
N THR A 705 -4.65 -20.41 1.28
CA THR A 705 -5.42 -20.09 2.51
C THR A 705 -4.72 -20.62 3.77
N GLU A 706 -4.03 -21.75 3.63
CA GLU A 706 -3.43 -22.54 4.70
C GLU A 706 -2.04 -22.04 5.12
N HIS A 707 -1.46 -21.10 4.37
CA HIS A 707 -0.11 -20.59 4.63
C HIS A 707 -0.03 -19.07 4.67
N HIS A 708 0.74 -18.55 5.62
CA HIS A 708 0.89 -17.11 5.83
C HIS A 708 2.28 -16.62 5.44
N THR A 709 2.31 -15.60 4.58
CA THR A 709 3.51 -14.83 4.18
C THR A 709 4.67 -15.69 3.66
N GLY A 710 5.89 -15.61 4.20
CA GLY A 710 7.00 -16.49 3.84
C GLY A 710 6.89 -17.90 4.45
N GLY A 711 5.73 -18.27 4.99
CA GLY A 711 5.45 -19.55 5.63
C GLY A 711 6.13 -19.78 6.97
N GLY A 712 6.96 -18.85 7.47
CA GLY A 712 7.70 -18.98 8.73
C GLY A 712 6.80 -19.25 9.94
N MET A 713 5.54 -18.82 9.90
CA MET A 713 4.57 -19.13 10.96
C MET A 713 3.85 -20.46 10.73
N THR A 714 3.45 -20.76 9.49
CA THR A 714 2.48 -21.82 9.19
C THR A 714 3.10 -23.14 8.79
N ARG A 715 4.32 -23.16 8.22
CA ARG A 715 5.03 -24.40 7.86
C ARG A 715 5.47 -25.22 9.09
N TYR A 716 5.44 -24.62 10.27
CA TYR A 716 5.75 -25.27 11.55
C TYR A 716 4.51 -25.84 12.25
N LEU A 717 3.31 -25.58 11.73
CA LEU A 717 2.06 -26.08 12.30
C LEU A 717 1.65 -27.37 11.57
N SER A 718 1.64 -28.49 12.29
CA SER A 718 1.41 -29.84 11.72
C SER A 718 0.14 -29.93 10.88
N HIS A 719 -0.98 -29.38 11.37
CA HIS A 719 -2.26 -29.41 10.65
C HIS A 719 -2.25 -28.61 9.35
N LEU A 720 -1.53 -27.48 9.29
CA LEU A 720 -1.43 -26.68 8.06
C LEU A 720 -0.41 -27.29 7.08
N ALA A 721 0.67 -27.85 7.61
CA ALA A 721 1.64 -28.64 6.86
C ALA A 721 1.01 -29.87 6.20
N GLU A 722 0.11 -30.57 6.89
CA GLU A 722 -0.65 -31.70 6.34
C GLU A 722 -1.54 -31.27 5.15
N LEU A 723 -2.18 -30.10 5.24
CA LEU A 723 -3.07 -29.60 4.19
C LEU A 723 -2.32 -29.14 2.93
N GLN A 724 -1.10 -28.61 3.07
CA GLN A 724 -0.27 -28.14 1.95
C GLN A 724 1.17 -28.65 2.10
N PRO A 725 1.43 -29.94 1.80
CA PRO A 725 2.66 -30.62 2.18
C PRO A 725 3.86 -30.36 1.26
N GLU A 726 3.64 -29.91 0.03
CA GLU A 726 4.69 -29.72 -0.97
C GLU A 726 4.46 -28.45 -1.80
N LEU A 727 5.55 -27.80 -2.20
CA LEU A 727 5.50 -26.71 -3.18
C LEU A 727 5.04 -27.25 -4.54
N PHE A 728 4.06 -26.58 -5.14
CA PHE A 728 3.57 -26.86 -6.48
C PHE A 728 3.50 -25.60 -7.34
N ALA A 729 3.38 -25.76 -8.65
CA ALA A 729 3.06 -24.70 -9.59
C ALA A 729 1.85 -25.11 -10.40
N GLU A 730 0.91 -24.18 -10.53
CA GLU A 730 -0.28 -24.36 -11.34
C GLU A 730 0.05 -24.04 -12.80
N ILE A 731 -0.24 -24.99 -13.69
CA ILE A 731 -0.10 -24.87 -15.14
C ILE A 731 -1.35 -25.40 -15.83
N SER A 732 -1.64 -24.88 -17.03
CA SER A 732 -2.78 -25.32 -17.83
C SER A 732 -2.55 -26.73 -18.42
N PRO A 733 -3.62 -27.50 -18.71
CA PRO A 733 -3.51 -28.77 -19.44
C PRO A 733 -2.81 -28.62 -20.78
N GLU A 734 -3.00 -27.48 -21.47
CA GLU A 734 -2.40 -27.19 -22.77
C GLU A 734 -0.88 -27.02 -22.65
N LEU A 735 -0.39 -26.21 -21.70
CA LEU A 735 1.05 -26.06 -21.46
C LEU A 735 1.68 -27.40 -21.05
N ALA A 736 0.99 -28.17 -20.22
CA ALA A 736 1.48 -29.47 -19.80
C ALA A 736 1.60 -30.45 -20.98
N ALA A 737 0.63 -30.44 -21.90
CA ALA A 737 0.70 -31.25 -23.12
C ALA A 737 1.83 -30.81 -24.06
N GLU A 738 2.04 -29.50 -24.22
CA GLU A 738 3.15 -28.95 -25.03
C GLU A 738 4.53 -29.35 -24.48
N LEU A 739 4.65 -29.50 -23.16
CA LEU A 739 5.91 -29.82 -22.48
C LEU A 739 6.04 -31.28 -22.04
N ASP A 740 5.09 -32.15 -22.40
CA ASP A 740 4.99 -33.55 -21.97
C ASP A 740 5.10 -33.72 -20.43
N ILE A 741 4.40 -32.86 -19.69
CA ILE A 741 4.36 -32.87 -18.23
C ILE A 741 3.14 -33.63 -17.73
N GLN A 742 3.36 -34.54 -16.78
CA GLN A 742 2.35 -35.32 -16.07
C GLN A 742 2.00 -34.68 -14.73
N HIS A 743 0.74 -34.84 -14.32
CA HIS A 743 0.25 -34.24 -13.08
C HIS A 743 1.00 -34.82 -11.87
N GLY A 744 1.47 -33.94 -10.98
CA GLY A 744 2.20 -34.32 -9.76
C GLY A 744 3.66 -34.71 -9.99
N GLU A 745 4.20 -34.68 -11.21
CA GLU A 745 5.64 -34.84 -11.40
C GLU A 745 6.39 -33.54 -11.08
N TYR A 746 7.72 -33.63 -10.93
CA TYR A 746 8.54 -32.45 -10.69
C TYR A 746 8.80 -31.68 -11.99
N ILE A 747 8.79 -30.37 -11.87
CA ILE A 747 9.19 -29.44 -12.91
C ILE A 747 10.23 -28.46 -12.36
N THR A 748 11.09 -27.99 -13.25
CA THR A 748 12.04 -26.91 -13.00
C THR A 748 11.47 -25.63 -13.58
N ILE A 749 11.42 -24.57 -12.77
CA ILE A 749 10.96 -23.24 -13.18
C ILE A 749 12.16 -22.30 -13.07
N SER A 750 12.48 -21.55 -14.12
CA SER A 750 13.61 -20.63 -14.12
C SER A 750 13.24 -19.24 -14.60
N SER A 751 13.98 -18.25 -14.13
CA SER A 751 13.93 -16.84 -14.58
C SER A 751 15.37 -16.35 -14.81
N ALA A 752 15.52 -15.08 -15.17
CA ALA A 752 16.85 -14.48 -15.28
C ALA A 752 17.64 -14.55 -13.96
N ARG A 753 16.99 -14.69 -12.79
CA ARG A 753 17.64 -14.66 -11.47
C ARG A 753 18.10 -16.02 -10.96
N SER A 754 17.28 -17.05 -11.15
CA SER A 754 17.49 -18.37 -10.53
C SER A 754 16.61 -19.44 -11.17
N ALA A 755 16.77 -20.68 -10.70
CA ALA A 755 15.86 -21.79 -10.94
C ALA A 755 15.38 -22.42 -9.62
N ILE A 756 14.16 -22.93 -9.62
CA ILE A 756 13.53 -23.66 -8.52
C ILE A 756 12.92 -24.97 -9.04
N GLU A 757 12.61 -25.90 -8.14
CA GLU A 757 11.74 -27.04 -8.44
C GLU A 757 10.42 -26.98 -7.67
N ALA A 758 9.36 -27.47 -8.32
CA ALA A 758 8.02 -27.60 -7.76
C ALA A 758 7.29 -28.82 -8.36
N ARG A 759 6.21 -29.28 -7.73
CA ARG A 759 5.28 -30.24 -8.33
C ARG A 759 4.39 -29.56 -9.37
N ALA A 760 4.10 -30.21 -10.49
CA ALA A 760 3.14 -29.72 -11.47
C ALA A 760 1.69 -29.97 -11.03
N LEU A 761 0.95 -28.92 -10.71
CA LEU A 761 -0.51 -28.96 -10.54
C LEU A 761 -1.18 -28.60 -11.87
N ILE A 762 -1.37 -29.62 -12.72
CA ILE A 762 -2.08 -29.45 -14.01
C ILE A 762 -3.57 -29.21 -13.72
N THR A 763 -4.11 -28.07 -14.16
CA THR A 763 -5.48 -27.69 -13.83
C THR A 763 -6.13 -26.75 -14.84
N ALA A 764 -7.40 -27.02 -15.19
CA ALA A 764 -8.21 -26.13 -16.03
C ALA A 764 -8.58 -24.78 -15.36
N ARG A 765 -8.16 -24.59 -14.10
CA ARG A 765 -8.30 -23.33 -13.37
C ARG A 765 -7.37 -22.24 -13.91
N ILE A 766 -6.36 -22.60 -14.71
CA ILE A 766 -5.55 -21.67 -15.48
C ILE A 766 -5.75 -22.00 -16.95
N LYS A 767 -5.97 -20.96 -17.75
CA LYS A 767 -6.19 -21.10 -19.19
C LYS A 767 -5.10 -20.37 -19.96
N PRO A 768 -4.64 -20.93 -21.10
CA PRO A 768 -3.98 -20.13 -22.10
C PRO A 768 -4.89 -18.98 -22.54
N LEU A 769 -4.30 -17.83 -22.82
CA LEU A 769 -5.01 -16.65 -23.28
C LEU A 769 -4.62 -16.35 -24.72
N LEU A 770 -5.60 -16.06 -25.57
CA LEU A 770 -5.32 -15.58 -26.93
C LEU A 770 -5.00 -14.09 -26.85
N VAL A 771 -3.73 -13.73 -27.04
CA VAL A 771 -3.23 -12.36 -26.94
C VAL A 771 -2.45 -12.04 -28.20
N GLU A 772 -2.87 -10.99 -28.92
CA GLU A 772 -2.30 -10.61 -30.23
C GLU A 772 -2.13 -11.82 -31.19
N GLY A 773 -3.14 -12.71 -31.20
CA GLY A 773 -3.17 -13.90 -32.05
C GLY A 773 -2.29 -15.08 -31.60
N ARG A 774 -1.68 -15.01 -30.41
CA ARG A 774 -0.83 -16.06 -29.85
C ARG A 774 -1.43 -16.63 -28.58
N ASN A 775 -1.23 -17.94 -28.36
CA ASN A 775 -1.53 -18.55 -27.07
C ASN A 775 -0.45 -18.18 -26.06
N VAL A 776 -0.85 -17.43 -25.04
CA VAL A 776 -0.01 -17.02 -23.92
C VAL A 776 -0.30 -17.90 -22.72
N HIS A 777 0.73 -18.56 -22.20
CA HIS A 777 0.64 -19.42 -21.02
C HIS A 777 1.09 -18.68 -19.75
N GLN A 778 0.43 -19.01 -18.63
CA GLN A 778 0.73 -18.44 -17.31
C GLN A 778 1.07 -19.57 -16.34
N VAL A 779 2.16 -19.39 -15.59
CA VAL A 779 2.67 -20.30 -14.56
C VAL A 779 2.51 -19.61 -13.22
N CYS A 780 1.72 -20.20 -12.34
CA CYS A 780 1.39 -19.57 -11.06
C CYS A 780 1.95 -20.38 -9.89
N VAL A 781 2.69 -19.73 -9.00
CA VAL A 781 3.41 -20.40 -7.89
C VAL A 781 3.04 -19.78 -6.53
N PRO A 782 2.64 -20.57 -5.51
CA PRO A 782 2.47 -20.08 -4.16
C PRO A 782 3.83 -19.78 -3.51
N TYR A 783 4.01 -18.60 -2.91
CA TYR A 783 5.35 -18.14 -2.47
C TYR A 783 5.71 -18.50 -1.01
N GLN A 784 4.88 -19.28 -0.32
CA GLN A 784 5.00 -19.51 1.12
C GLN A 784 5.97 -20.63 1.53
N PHE A 785 6.74 -21.17 0.59
CA PHE A 785 7.66 -22.29 0.81
C PHE A 785 9.12 -21.83 0.94
N GLY A 786 9.90 -22.61 1.66
CA GLY A 786 11.31 -22.40 1.91
C GLY A 786 11.96 -23.64 2.51
N TYR A 787 13.23 -23.54 2.90
CA TYR A 787 14.06 -24.70 3.26
C TYR A 787 14.00 -25.11 4.74
N LYS A 788 13.10 -24.52 5.56
CA LYS A 788 12.85 -24.92 6.97
C LYS A 788 11.38 -25.20 7.29
N GLY A 789 11.10 -25.73 8.47
CA GLY A 789 9.74 -26.12 8.90
C GLY A 789 9.45 -27.61 8.72
N LEU A 790 8.23 -28.01 9.05
CA LEU A 790 7.76 -29.40 8.89
C LEU A 790 7.57 -29.75 7.40
N VAL A 791 7.21 -28.74 6.60
CA VAL A 791 7.14 -28.82 5.14
C VAL A 791 8.16 -27.87 4.54
N THR A 792 8.92 -28.36 3.56
CA THR A 792 9.99 -27.63 2.91
C THR A 792 9.81 -27.61 1.40
N GLY A 793 10.50 -26.69 0.73
CA GLY A 793 10.48 -26.56 -0.71
C GLY A 793 11.47 -25.50 -1.18
N SER A 794 11.56 -25.34 -2.50
CA SER A 794 12.29 -24.21 -3.08
C SER A 794 11.67 -22.88 -2.63
N VAL A 795 12.43 -21.78 -2.70
CA VAL A 795 11.95 -20.42 -2.41
C VAL A 795 11.50 -19.76 -3.71
N PRO A 796 10.19 -19.61 -3.98
CA PRO A 796 9.72 -19.09 -5.27
C PRO A 796 10.16 -17.65 -5.55
N ASN A 797 10.39 -16.88 -4.49
CA ASN A 797 10.89 -15.52 -4.61
C ASN A 797 12.35 -15.42 -5.07
N ASP A 798 13.09 -16.53 -5.16
CA ASP A 798 14.38 -16.56 -5.86
C ASP A 798 14.22 -16.27 -7.37
N LEU A 799 13.00 -16.45 -7.91
CA LEU A 799 12.69 -16.13 -9.30
C LEU A 799 12.35 -14.65 -9.54
N LEU A 800 12.16 -13.83 -8.51
CA LEU A 800 11.59 -12.49 -8.69
C LEU A 800 12.68 -11.43 -8.82
N ALA A 801 12.47 -10.43 -9.67
CA ALA A 801 13.36 -9.29 -9.80
C ALA A 801 13.09 -8.24 -8.70
N ILE A 802 14.14 -7.55 -8.25
CA ILE A 802 14.01 -6.34 -7.43
C ILE A 802 13.79 -5.15 -8.36
N SER A 803 12.64 -4.48 -8.26
CA SER A 803 12.27 -3.27 -8.99
C SER A 803 11.61 -2.25 -8.05
N GLU A 804 11.57 -0.99 -8.46
CA GLU A 804 10.83 0.05 -7.75
C GLU A 804 9.82 0.75 -8.65
N GLU A 805 8.55 0.67 -8.28
CA GLU A 805 7.51 1.57 -8.73
C GLU A 805 7.82 3.01 -8.21
N PRO A 806 7.59 4.06 -9.03
CA PRO A 806 8.15 5.39 -8.76
C PRO A 806 7.56 6.11 -7.53
N ASN A 807 6.30 5.85 -7.18
CA ASN A 807 5.60 6.62 -6.15
C ASN A 807 5.85 6.09 -4.75
N VAL A 808 5.73 4.79 -4.52
CA VAL A 808 5.79 4.11 -3.20
C VAL A 808 6.86 3.02 -3.14
N ARG A 809 7.65 2.81 -4.20
CA ARG A 809 8.80 1.88 -4.25
C ARG A 809 8.44 0.42 -4.01
N ILE A 810 7.25 0.01 -4.42
CA ILE A 810 6.84 -1.40 -4.38
C ILE A 810 7.35 -2.11 -5.64
N MET A 811 7.75 -3.36 -5.49
CA MET A 811 8.27 -4.22 -6.54
C MET A 811 7.19 -4.82 -7.46
N GLU A 812 7.58 -5.15 -8.69
CA GLU A 812 6.79 -5.96 -9.61
C GLU A 812 7.02 -7.46 -9.36
N THR A 813 6.00 -8.16 -8.85
CA THR A 813 6.09 -9.60 -8.48
C THR A 813 4.87 -10.42 -8.91
N LYS A 814 3.95 -9.81 -9.64
CA LYS A 814 2.68 -10.42 -10.08
C LYS A 814 2.61 -10.66 -11.58
N ALA A 815 3.48 -10.04 -12.36
CA ALA A 815 3.63 -10.25 -13.79
C ALA A 815 5.12 -10.13 -14.15
N LEU A 816 5.76 -11.27 -14.43
CA LEU A 816 7.14 -11.41 -14.86
C LEU A 816 7.20 -12.55 -15.87
N VAL A 817 8.39 -12.98 -16.28
CA VAL A 817 8.57 -14.09 -17.21
C VAL A 817 9.37 -15.24 -16.59
N CYS A 818 9.10 -16.46 -17.05
CA CYS A 818 9.83 -17.66 -16.68
C CYS A 818 9.90 -18.68 -17.82
N ASN A 819 10.74 -19.70 -17.62
CA ASN A 819 10.73 -20.95 -18.36
C ASN A 819 10.25 -22.10 -17.46
N VAL A 820 9.75 -23.16 -18.08
CA VAL A 820 9.37 -24.41 -17.41
C VAL A 820 9.98 -25.58 -18.17
N LYS A 821 10.61 -26.50 -17.44
CA LYS A 821 11.12 -27.77 -17.96
C LYS A 821 10.60 -28.92 -17.11
N ARG A 822 10.32 -30.05 -17.77
CA ARG A 822 10.05 -31.31 -17.09
C ARG A 822 11.28 -31.78 -16.30
N GLY A 823 11.04 -32.32 -15.11
CA GLY A 823 12.06 -32.93 -14.27
C GLY A 823 12.52 -32.05 -13.10
N ARG A 824 13.23 -32.69 -12.17
CA ARG A 824 13.80 -32.06 -10.98
C ARG A 824 14.98 -31.14 -11.30
N LEU A 825 15.15 -30.13 -10.47
CA LEU A 825 16.37 -29.33 -10.47
C LEU A 825 17.47 -30.16 -9.77
N PRO A 826 18.62 -30.43 -10.41
CA PRO A 826 19.71 -31.14 -9.74
C PRO A 826 20.16 -30.40 -8.48
N GLN A 827 20.49 -31.14 -7.42
CA GLN A 827 20.87 -30.54 -6.15
C GLN A 827 22.29 -29.96 -6.19
N GLY A 828 22.55 -28.97 -5.34
CA GLY A 828 23.87 -28.35 -5.19
C GLY A 828 24.42 -27.74 -6.49
N LYS A 829 25.73 -27.88 -6.71
CA LYS A 829 26.45 -27.25 -7.84
C LYS A 829 25.86 -27.59 -9.21
N ALA A 830 25.34 -28.80 -9.40
CA ALA A 830 24.77 -29.23 -10.67
C ALA A 830 23.54 -28.39 -11.06
N GLY A 831 22.67 -28.05 -10.10
CA GLY A 831 21.50 -27.19 -10.35
C GLY A 831 21.88 -25.77 -10.72
N LEU A 832 22.96 -25.25 -10.14
CA LEU A 832 23.49 -23.94 -10.50
C LEU A 832 23.96 -23.90 -11.96
N GLU A 833 24.63 -24.95 -12.43
CA GLU A 833 25.07 -25.03 -13.83
C GLU A 833 23.91 -25.16 -14.81
N VAL A 834 22.85 -25.91 -14.46
CA VAL A 834 21.62 -25.96 -15.28
C VAL A 834 21.04 -24.56 -15.52
N TRP A 835 20.96 -23.74 -14.47
CA TRP A 835 20.48 -22.35 -14.62
C TRP A 835 21.46 -21.50 -15.44
N LYS A 836 22.77 -21.59 -15.20
CA LYS A 836 23.77 -20.83 -15.97
C LYS A 836 23.77 -21.22 -17.45
N GLU A 837 23.56 -22.47 -17.78
CA GLU A 837 23.42 -22.93 -19.17
C GLU A 837 22.23 -22.28 -19.87
N GLU A 838 21.09 -22.13 -19.18
CA GLU A 838 19.95 -21.37 -19.70
C GLU A 838 20.34 -19.90 -19.97
N MET A 839 21.07 -19.28 -19.04
CA MET A 839 21.50 -17.87 -19.20
C MET A 839 22.50 -17.67 -20.36
N ARG A 840 23.24 -18.72 -20.76
CA ARG A 840 24.18 -18.68 -21.90
C ARG A 840 23.47 -18.76 -23.25
N ARG A 841 22.18 -19.10 -23.29
CA ARG A 841 21.40 -19.10 -24.54
C ARG A 841 21.17 -17.67 -25.03
N PRO A 842 21.00 -17.45 -26.35
CA PRO A 842 20.56 -16.17 -26.88
C PRO A 842 19.24 -15.73 -26.23
N ALA A 843 19.16 -14.45 -25.85
CA ALA A 843 17.95 -13.80 -25.35
C ALA A 843 16.92 -13.61 -26.47
#